data_AF-A0A1X1TRI5-F1
#
_entry.id   AF-A0A1X1TRI5-F1
#
_cell.length_a   1.000
_cell.length_b   1.000
_cell.length_c   1.000
_cell.angle_alpha   90.00
_cell.angle_beta   90.00
_cell.angle_gamma   90.00
#
_symmetry.space_group_name_H-M   'P 1'
#
loop_
_entity.id
_entity.type
_entity.pdbx_description
1 polymer ?
#
loop_
_entity_poly.entity_id
_entity_poly.type
_entity_poly.pdbx_seq_one_letter_code
_entity_poly.pdbx_strand_id
1 'polypeptide(L)'
;MIAVLSVLSGGAGIASGVPAVPFASSAQVQNVMAVTTTSTPVTAGLVANPANPAAQFTIVTPPAHGTVTVSDATFTYTPATGYVGTDAFSYTTADDASFSNPATVGIQVVSESSAPPSLATACTDLGPAFNPVCTAIGDVTDPLVQACSTVGSVAACSWFGGNKHGLISACFDVATGQLAVTCKTLDAAAQLVASQCRVINGPINYCALRGGSPIGDASVQKYLAGPVHRALVQQYRLTLDLPLRDAQLPSTHNSYNYTNANIPPTLSGMDPDQLYSVVNQLDMDIRALEIDVHWFTSLGAPGGYAPILCHGFDNHLGCTFERTAASGFQEIRRWLDAHPDQVIVLYIENRLDDPVDDVTKSLPAGAAVIESTLGSTSARDLLFRPSQVQAGATCATTGVPLDVSLADIQASGKQVLLYTSGCGRDPGWDALGFNDSNVVEKGQPVTVQYPDCYFSRAQFDTNWTRFFDSNTLVDVLAGGGAYQPMSGEAIHEMMRCGTNAPGLNFVDPQSDQLGGFVWSWSYGQPLSSPTQQCAVHNGSGRFQAESCGQNMPYACQGPDGWHVSSGSGQFGGGTVGCIGHGSFAVPRNGYQNEQLKAAKAQAGVERVWLAYTAGNDGNWSAGTAAPAAPASTPAPTSPLTPTLPLTPMTPTEPLTPMSPASPLTPSAPLVPAAPVPPALPPMLMTQPGAPLTGRVS
;
A
#
# COMPACT_ATOMS: atom_id res chain seq x y z
N MET A 1 -11.37 -36.83 -36.11
CA MET A 1 -10.28 -36.42 -37.02
C MET A 1 -10.45 -34.94 -37.36
N ILE A 2 -9.49 -34.13 -36.91
CA ILE A 2 -8.84 -33.02 -37.64
C ILE A 2 -9.69 -31.82 -38.11
N ALA A 3 -9.55 -30.74 -37.32
CA ALA A 3 -9.39 -29.30 -37.58
C ALA A 3 -9.34 -28.70 -39.02
N VAL A 4 -9.70 -27.41 -39.15
CA VAL A 4 -8.78 -26.26 -39.43
C VAL A 4 -9.46 -25.01 -40.09
N LEU A 5 -9.25 -23.83 -39.46
CA LEU A 5 -9.07 -22.41 -39.89
C LEU A 5 -10.07 -21.57 -40.74
N SER A 6 -10.55 -20.48 -40.07
CA SER A 6 -10.44 -19.02 -40.34
C SER A 6 -10.56 -18.39 -41.74
N VAL A 7 -11.37 -17.31 -41.85
CA VAL A 7 -11.06 -16.05 -42.58
C VAL A 7 -11.76 -14.84 -41.93
N LEU A 8 -11.01 -13.75 -41.70
CA LEU A 8 -11.46 -12.39 -41.37
C LEU A 8 -11.70 -11.57 -42.66
N SER A 9 -12.71 -10.70 -42.67
CA SER A 9 -12.68 -9.40 -43.39
C SER A 9 -13.70 -8.41 -42.80
N GLY A 10 -13.26 -7.17 -42.52
CA GLY A 10 -14.10 -6.03 -42.08
C GLY A 10 -14.75 -5.27 -43.25
N GLY A 11 -15.54 -4.21 -43.07
CA GLY A 11 -15.94 -3.45 -41.88
C GLY A 11 -16.99 -2.36 -42.22
N ALA A 12 -17.37 -1.58 -41.19
CA ALA A 12 -18.11 -0.29 -41.14
C ALA A 12 -19.52 -0.22 -41.80
N GLY A 13 -20.59 0.29 -41.19
CA GLY A 13 -20.85 0.89 -39.89
C GLY A 13 -22.19 1.66 -39.96
N ILE A 14 -23.05 1.54 -38.95
CA ILE A 14 -23.95 2.63 -38.49
C ILE A 14 -24.33 2.37 -37.03
N ALA A 15 -24.02 3.36 -36.20
CA ALA A 15 -24.23 3.38 -34.78
C ALA A 15 -25.70 3.66 -34.42
N SER A 16 -26.21 2.96 -33.42
CA SER A 16 -27.23 3.47 -32.52
C SER A 16 -26.86 3.01 -31.11
N GLY A 17 -26.57 4.00 -30.27
CA GLY A 17 -26.01 3.81 -28.94
C GLY A 17 -26.97 3.12 -28.01
N VAL A 18 -26.53 1.97 -27.50
CA VAL A 18 -26.87 1.50 -26.17
C VAL A 18 -25.57 1.60 -25.38
N PRO A 19 -25.51 2.29 -24.23
CA PRO A 19 -24.31 2.24 -23.41
C PRO A 19 -24.05 0.77 -23.05
N ALA A 20 -22.85 0.28 -23.38
CA ALA A 20 -22.40 -1.01 -22.91
C ALA A 20 -22.45 -0.96 -21.37
N VAL A 21 -23.36 -1.74 -20.80
CA VAL A 21 -23.37 -2.00 -19.37
C VAL A 21 -21.98 -2.58 -19.05
N PRO A 22 -21.22 -2.03 -18.09
CA PRO A 22 -19.96 -2.65 -17.70
C PRO A 22 -20.28 -4.09 -17.29
N PHE A 23 -19.60 -5.07 -17.90
CA PHE A 23 -19.67 -6.44 -17.43
C PHE A 23 -19.38 -6.43 -15.94
N ALA A 24 -20.32 -6.93 -15.14
CA ALA A 24 -20.07 -7.16 -13.72
C ALA A 24 -18.76 -7.96 -13.58
N SER A 25 -17.88 -7.52 -12.69
CA SER A 25 -16.71 -8.31 -12.31
C SER A 25 -17.20 -9.69 -11.89
N SER A 26 -16.63 -10.77 -12.46
CA SER A 26 -16.96 -12.13 -12.03
C SER A 26 -16.72 -12.27 -10.53
N ALA A 27 -17.57 -13.05 -9.87
CA ALA A 27 -17.45 -13.31 -8.43
C ALA A 27 -16.05 -13.88 -8.11
N GLN A 28 -15.38 -13.29 -7.12
CA GLN A 28 -14.10 -13.74 -6.60
C GLN A 28 -14.37 -14.70 -5.42
N VAL A 29 -14.02 -15.97 -5.56
CA VAL A 29 -14.05 -16.92 -4.45
C VAL A 29 -12.86 -16.74 -3.53
N GLN A 30 -13.05 -16.97 -2.23
CA GLN A 30 -12.00 -16.81 -1.21
C GLN A 30 -11.53 -18.18 -0.71
N ASN A 31 -10.28 -18.28 -0.28
CA ASN A 31 -9.82 -19.49 0.38
C ASN A 31 -10.58 -19.66 1.72
N VAL A 32 -10.98 -20.90 2.02
CA VAL A 32 -11.73 -21.25 3.24
C VAL A 32 -10.96 -22.32 3.98
N MET A 33 -11.12 -22.40 5.30
CA MET A 33 -10.42 -23.40 6.10
C MET A 33 -11.35 -24.12 7.06
N ALA A 34 -11.06 -25.41 7.27
CA ALA A 34 -11.73 -26.20 8.30
C ALA A 34 -10.75 -27.11 9.04
N VAL A 35 -11.01 -27.31 10.32
CA VAL A 35 -10.28 -28.25 11.18
C VAL A 35 -11.25 -29.32 11.63
N THR A 36 -10.79 -30.56 11.73
CA THR A 36 -11.59 -31.67 12.25
C THR A 36 -10.74 -32.76 12.89
N THR A 37 -11.37 -33.71 13.56
CA THR A 37 -10.69 -34.91 14.08
C THR A 37 -10.80 -36.11 13.13
N THR A 38 -9.96 -37.13 13.31
CA THR A 38 -9.86 -38.39 12.53
C THR A 38 -11.17 -39.16 12.26
N SER A 39 -12.27 -38.75 12.86
CA SER A 39 -13.57 -39.44 12.95
C SER A 39 -14.77 -38.50 12.82
N THR A 40 -14.55 -37.19 12.73
CA THR A 40 -15.62 -36.18 12.74
C THR A 40 -15.71 -35.53 11.37
N PRO A 41 -16.88 -35.55 10.70
CA PRO A 41 -17.10 -34.69 9.54
C PRO A 41 -17.15 -33.22 9.97
N VAL A 42 -16.52 -32.34 9.20
CA VAL A 42 -16.58 -30.88 9.43
C VAL A 42 -17.40 -30.21 8.34
N THR A 43 -18.23 -29.25 8.75
CA THR A 43 -19.10 -28.50 7.85
C THR A 43 -18.80 -27.01 7.96
N ALA A 44 -18.56 -26.33 6.84
CA ALA A 44 -18.28 -24.90 6.81
C ALA A 44 -18.76 -24.24 5.51
N GLY A 45 -18.83 -22.90 5.52
CA GLY A 45 -19.35 -22.10 4.40
C GLY A 45 -18.30 -21.79 3.34
N LEU A 46 -18.67 -21.84 2.07
CA LEU A 46 -17.91 -21.37 0.92
C LEU A 46 -18.17 -19.88 0.70
N VAL A 47 -17.16 -19.11 0.26
CA VAL A 47 -17.21 -17.64 0.27
C VAL A 47 -16.94 -17.07 -1.11
N ALA A 48 -17.75 -16.10 -1.53
CA ALA A 48 -17.60 -15.35 -2.78
C ALA A 48 -17.89 -13.85 -2.59
N ASN A 49 -17.20 -13.00 -3.34
CA ASN A 49 -17.38 -11.55 -3.36
C ASN A 49 -17.60 -11.03 -4.81
N PRO A 50 -18.68 -10.28 -5.11
CA PRO A 50 -19.83 -10.00 -4.23
C PRO A 50 -20.60 -11.27 -3.87
N ALA A 51 -21.20 -11.28 -2.68
CA ALA A 51 -22.07 -12.38 -2.25
C ALA A 51 -23.35 -12.39 -3.10
N ASN A 52 -23.42 -13.29 -4.09
CA ASN A 52 -24.57 -13.43 -4.99
C ASN A 52 -25.48 -14.57 -4.52
N PRO A 53 -26.79 -14.34 -4.28
CA PRO A 53 -27.74 -15.39 -3.92
C PRO A 53 -27.92 -16.50 -4.97
N ALA A 54 -27.51 -16.27 -6.23
CA ALA A 54 -27.57 -17.26 -7.32
C ALA A 54 -26.31 -18.14 -7.45
N ALA A 55 -25.30 -17.93 -6.59
CA ALA A 55 -24.01 -18.62 -6.67
C ALA A 55 -24.14 -20.14 -6.47
N GLN A 56 -23.74 -20.92 -7.47
CA GLN A 56 -23.54 -22.37 -7.34
C GLN A 56 -22.07 -22.69 -7.13
N PHE A 57 -21.74 -23.38 -6.04
CA PHE A 57 -20.38 -23.80 -5.75
C PHE A 57 -20.09 -25.22 -6.26
N THR A 58 -18.97 -25.38 -6.95
CA THR A 58 -18.55 -26.66 -7.54
C THR A 58 -17.13 -27.01 -7.11
N ILE A 59 -16.90 -28.26 -6.71
CA ILE A 59 -15.57 -28.79 -6.41
C ILE A 59 -14.82 -29.01 -7.72
N VAL A 60 -13.65 -28.40 -7.85
CA VAL A 60 -12.77 -28.52 -9.02
C VAL A 60 -11.76 -29.64 -8.80
N THR A 61 -11.04 -29.60 -7.69
CA THR A 61 -10.08 -30.63 -7.29
C THR A 61 -10.54 -31.26 -5.98
N PRO A 62 -10.78 -32.57 -5.91
CA PRO A 62 -11.18 -33.23 -4.68
C PRO A 62 -10.02 -33.30 -3.67
N PRO A 63 -10.33 -33.51 -2.38
CA PRO A 63 -9.31 -33.77 -1.36
C PRO A 63 -8.60 -35.11 -1.58
N ALA A 64 -7.35 -35.21 -1.14
CA ALA A 64 -6.52 -36.40 -1.29
C ALA A 64 -6.72 -37.42 -0.16
N HIS A 65 -7.16 -36.97 1.01
CA HIS A 65 -7.21 -37.77 2.25
C HIS A 65 -8.58 -37.71 2.94
N GLY A 66 -9.63 -37.45 2.17
CA GLY A 66 -11.01 -37.42 2.65
C GLY A 66 -12.00 -37.35 1.49
N THR A 67 -13.25 -37.07 1.81
CA THR A 67 -14.33 -36.84 0.84
C THR A 67 -15.05 -35.55 1.16
N VAL A 68 -15.49 -34.83 0.13
CA VAL A 68 -16.22 -33.58 0.29
C VAL A 68 -17.57 -33.66 -0.43
N THR A 69 -18.60 -33.14 0.21
CA THR A 69 -19.91 -32.89 -0.39
C THR A 69 -20.24 -31.41 -0.24
N VAL A 70 -20.92 -30.83 -1.24
CA VAL A 70 -21.32 -29.42 -1.22
C VAL A 70 -22.84 -29.36 -1.33
N SER A 71 -23.45 -28.57 -0.47
CA SER A 71 -24.88 -28.22 -0.49
C SER A 71 -24.99 -26.72 -0.33
N ASP A 72 -25.51 -26.06 -1.36
CA ASP A 72 -25.58 -24.58 -1.46
C ASP A 72 -24.21 -23.94 -1.22
N ALA A 73 -24.12 -22.99 -0.29
CA ALA A 73 -22.88 -22.32 0.10
C ALA A 73 -22.14 -23.05 1.23
N THR A 74 -22.39 -24.34 1.45
CA THR A 74 -21.80 -25.11 2.55
C THR A 74 -21.14 -26.38 2.03
N PHE A 75 -19.97 -26.72 2.54
CA PHE A 75 -19.33 -28.02 2.30
C PHE A 75 -19.31 -28.86 3.57
N THR A 76 -19.36 -30.18 3.41
CA THR A 76 -19.07 -31.16 4.46
C THR A 76 -17.89 -32.02 4.02
N TYR A 77 -16.79 -31.94 4.76
CA TYR A 77 -15.60 -32.78 4.58
C TYR A 77 -15.62 -33.93 5.59
N THR A 78 -15.39 -35.14 5.12
CA THR A 78 -15.22 -36.34 5.94
C THR A 78 -13.79 -36.88 5.75
N PRO A 79 -12.94 -36.87 6.81
CA PRO A 79 -11.60 -37.45 6.74
C PRO A 79 -11.63 -38.93 6.37
N ALA A 80 -10.59 -39.39 5.66
CA ALA A 80 -10.31 -40.81 5.57
C ALA A 80 -10.01 -41.36 6.97
N THR A 81 -10.51 -42.56 7.27
CA THR A 81 -10.36 -43.17 8.58
C THR A 81 -8.90 -43.23 9.00
N GLY A 82 -8.58 -42.60 10.15
CA GLY A 82 -7.24 -42.60 10.74
C GLY A 82 -6.24 -41.61 10.12
N TYR A 83 -6.67 -40.78 9.16
CA TYR A 83 -5.81 -39.75 8.58
C TYR A 83 -5.59 -38.59 9.57
N VAL A 84 -4.33 -38.19 9.76
CA VAL A 84 -3.92 -37.00 10.52
C VAL A 84 -2.95 -36.24 9.64
N GLY A 85 -3.23 -34.97 9.37
CA GLY A 85 -2.44 -34.18 8.44
C GLY A 85 -3.27 -33.11 7.71
N THR A 86 -2.62 -32.40 6.79
CA THR A 86 -3.24 -31.39 5.93
C THR A 86 -3.81 -32.02 4.67
N ASP A 87 -5.07 -31.70 4.39
CA ASP A 87 -5.76 -32.04 3.15
C ASP A 87 -6.29 -30.77 2.49
N ALA A 88 -6.65 -30.81 1.21
CA ALA A 88 -7.19 -29.63 0.55
C ALA A 88 -8.01 -30.00 -0.67
N PHE A 89 -9.06 -29.24 -0.93
CA PHE A 89 -9.84 -29.32 -2.16
C PHE A 89 -9.99 -27.93 -2.75
N SER A 90 -10.18 -27.79 -4.06
CA SER A 90 -10.45 -26.50 -4.69
C SER A 90 -11.88 -26.41 -5.16
N TYR A 91 -12.41 -25.19 -5.22
CA TYR A 91 -13.77 -24.93 -5.62
C TYR A 91 -13.88 -23.65 -6.46
N THR A 92 -14.90 -23.59 -7.31
CA THR A 92 -15.30 -22.40 -8.06
C THR A 92 -16.73 -22.05 -7.74
N THR A 93 -17.10 -20.80 -8.02
CA THR A 93 -18.50 -20.39 -8.07
C THR A 93 -18.86 -19.97 -9.49
N ALA A 94 -20.12 -20.16 -9.85
CA ALA A 94 -20.68 -19.66 -11.11
C ALA A 94 -21.85 -18.72 -10.84
N ASP A 95 -21.93 -17.65 -11.63
CA ASP A 95 -23.17 -16.90 -11.85
C ASP A 95 -23.79 -17.30 -13.20
N ASP A 96 -24.91 -16.67 -13.58
CA ASP A 96 -25.62 -16.96 -14.83
C ASP A 96 -24.79 -16.68 -16.11
N ALA A 97 -23.57 -16.13 -15.98
CA ALA A 97 -22.75 -15.67 -17.09
C ALA A 97 -21.30 -16.22 -17.12
N SER A 98 -20.70 -16.60 -15.98
CA SER A 98 -19.27 -16.94 -15.88
C SER A 98 -18.88 -17.77 -14.64
N PHE A 99 -17.74 -18.45 -14.72
CA PHE A 99 -17.08 -19.12 -13.58
C PHE A 99 -15.98 -18.23 -12.98
N SER A 100 -15.79 -18.33 -11.67
CA SER A 100 -14.64 -17.74 -10.97
C SER A 100 -13.34 -18.48 -11.26
N ASN A 101 -12.20 -17.85 -10.95
CA ASN A 101 -10.97 -18.60 -10.72
C ASN A 101 -11.16 -19.56 -9.52
N PRO A 102 -10.48 -20.71 -9.46
CA PRO A 102 -10.58 -21.61 -8.30
C PRO A 102 -9.99 -20.99 -7.03
N ALA A 103 -10.67 -21.19 -5.90
CA ALA A 103 -10.12 -20.99 -4.56
C ALA A 103 -9.90 -22.34 -3.89
N THR A 104 -9.05 -22.37 -2.87
CA THR A 104 -8.70 -23.57 -2.12
C THR A 104 -9.40 -23.58 -0.77
N VAL A 105 -10.01 -24.71 -0.44
CA VAL A 105 -10.35 -25.07 0.93
C VAL A 105 -9.27 -25.98 1.47
N GLY A 106 -8.53 -25.52 2.47
CA GLY A 106 -7.62 -26.39 3.20
C GLY A 106 -8.33 -27.02 4.41
N ILE A 107 -7.88 -28.21 4.77
CA ILE A 107 -8.38 -29.00 5.88
C ILE A 107 -7.21 -29.44 6.76
N GLN A 108 -7.34 -29.30 8.08
CA GLN A 108 -6.43 -29.93 9.04
C GLN A 108 -7.17 -31.04 9.80
N VAL A 109 -6.66 -32.27 9.74
CA VAL A 109 -7.19 -33.40 10.51
C VAL A 109 -6.27 -33.71 11.69
N VAL A 110 -6.83 -33.74 12.92
CA VAL A 110 -6.11 -33.97 14.18
C VAL A 110 -6.63 -35.21 14.93
N SER A 111 -5.86 -35.74 15.89
CA SER A 111 -6.27 -36.93 16.67
C SER A 111 -7.27 -36.61 17.79
N GLU A 112 -8.20 -37.53 18.05
CA GLU A 112 -9.23 -37.39 19.12
C GLU A 112 -8.64 -37.26 20.55
N SER A 113 -7.50 -37.90 20.83
CA SER A 113 -6.86 -37.87 22.17
C SER A 113 -6.22 -36.52 22.51
N SER A 114 -6.30 -35.55 21.61
CA SER A 114 -5.73 -34.21 21.75
C SER A 114 -6.78 -33.15 22.09
N ALA A 115 -7.99 -33.57 22.50
CA ALA A 115 -9.03 -32.68 22.99
C ALA A 115 -8.68 -32.12 24.40
N PRO A 116 -8.80 -30.81 24.66
CA PRO A 116 -8.23 -30.17 25.86
C PRO A 116 -9.16 -30.12 27.10
N PRO A 117 -8.58 -29.81 28.28
CA PRO A 117 -9.29 -29.77 29.57
C PRO A 117 -10.24 -28.57 29.73
N SER A 118 -11.16 -28.67 30.72
CA SER A 118 -12.18 -27.64 31.02
C SER A 118 -11.63 -26.37 31.68
N LEU A 119 -12.34 -25.24 31.52
CA LEU A 119 -12.02 -23.94 32.12
C LEU A 119 -11.84 -24.02 33.65
N ALA A 120 -12.72 -24.75 34.35
CA ALA A 120 -12.65 -24.92 35.81
C ALA A 120 -11.37 -25.64 36.28
N THR A 121 -10.87 -26.59 35.47
CA THR A 121 -9.61 -27.30 35.73
C THR A 121 -8.41 -26.38 35.50
N ALA A 122 -8.45 -25.57 34.43
CA ALA A 122 -7.39 -24.61 34.11
C ALA A 122 -7.23 -23.52 35.18
N CYS A 123 -8.33 -23.03 35.77
CA CYS A 123 -8.29 -21.99 36.81
C CYS A 123 -7.69 -22.48 38.14
N THR A 124 -7.83 -23.77 38.45
CA THR A 124 -7.28 -24.37 39.69
C THR A 124 -5.75 -24.46 39.66
N ASP A 125 -5.18 -24.67 38.46
CA ASP A 125 -3.74 -24.89 38.27
C ASP A 125 -2.94 -23.57 38.12
N LEU A 126 -3.59 -22.44 37.81
CA LEU A 126 -2.97 -21.12 37.56
C LEU A 126 -2.72 -20.29 38.84
N GLY A 127 -3.32 -20.67 39.96
CA GLY A 127 -3.13 -20.03 41.26
C GLY A 127 -3.85 -18.67 41.45
N PRO A 128 -3.85 -18.11 42.67
CA PRO A 128 -4.78 -17.04 43.07
C PRO A 128 -4.61 -15.69 42.36
N ALA A 129 -3.44 -15.42 41.77
CA ALA A 129 -3.14 -14.17 41.07
C ALA A 129 -3.95 -13.98 39.78
N PHE A 130 -4.45 -15.08 39.19
CA PHE A 130 -5.27 -15.07 37.99
C PHE A 130 -6.78 -15.13 38.29
N ASN A 131 -7.18 -15.17 39.57
CA ASN A 131 -8.59 -15.17 39.96
C ASN A 131 -9.41 -14.02 39.36
N PRO A 132 -8.93 -12.76 39.27
CA PRO A 132 -9.72 -11.67 38.69
C PRO A 132 -10.02 -11.88 37.20
N VAL A 133 -9.07 -12.45 36.45
CA VAL A 133 -9.23 -12.79 35.02
C VAL A 133 -10.16 -13.99 34.89
N CYS A 134 -10.03 -15.00 35.74
CA CYS A 134 -10.89 -16.18 35.75
C CYS A 134 -12.35 -15.82 36.15
N THR A 135 -12.54 -14.90 37.09
CA THR A 135 -13.86 -14.35 37.47
C THR A 135 -14.46 -13.55 36.32
N ALA A 136 -13.68 -12.68 35.67
CA ALA A 136 -14.16 -11.91 34.52
C ALA A 136 -14.53 -12.80 33.31
N ILE A 137 -13.79 -13.89 33.07
CA ILE A 137 -14.12 -14.88 32.05
C ILE A 137 -15.40 -15.66 32.46
N GLY A 138 -15.47 -16.13 33.71
CA GLY A 138 -16.63 -16.88 34.25
C GLY A 138 -17.93 -16.08 34.24
N ASP A 139 -17.90 -14.83 34.66
CA ASP A 139 -19.07 -13.93 34.69
C ASP A 139 -19.65 -13.65 33.29
N VAL A 140 -18.84 -13.81 32.24
CA VAL A 140 -19.27 -13.65 30.83
C VAL A 140 -19.67 -14.98 30.21
N THR A 141 -18.97 -16.07 30.53
CA THR A 141 -19.24 -17.39 29.94
C THR A 141 -20.47 -18.06 30.54
N ASP A 142 -20.72 -17.88 31.84
CA ASP A 142 -21.80 -18.59 32.55
C ASP A 142 -23.21 -18.15 32.06
N PRO A 143 -23.51 -16.86 31.87
CA PRO A 143 -24.80 -16.44 31.29
C PRO A 143 -24.97 -16.90 29.83
N LEU A 144 -23.89 -16.97 29.05
CA LEU A 144 -23.91 -17.39 27.65
C LEU A 144 -24.15 -18.90 27.52
N VAL A 145 -23.53 -19.70 28.38
CA VAL A 145 -23.78 -21.16 28.48
C VAL A 145 -25.20 -21.45 28.99
N GLN A 146 -25.70 -20.65 29.95
CA GLN A 146 -27.08 -20.76 30.44
C GLN A 146 -28.12 -20.34 29.37
N ALA A 147 -27.81 -19.32 28.54
CA ALA A 147 -28.65 -18.88 27.44
C ALA A 147 -28.65 -19.90 26.28
N CYS A 148 -27.50 -20.47 25.94
CA CYS A 148 -27.38 -21.47 24.87
C CYS A 148 -28.03 -22.82 25.22
N SER A 149 -28.20 -23.14 26.50
CA SER A 149 -28.88 -24.38 26.95
C SER A 149 -30.40 -24.26 27.02
N THR A 150 -30.97 -23.06 26.87
CA THR A 150 -32.42 -22.81 27.01
C THR A 150 -33.15 -22.50 25.69
N VAL A 151 -32.43 -22.26 24.59
CA VAL A 151 -33.03 -22.01 23.26
C VAL A 151 -33.01 -23.29 22.44
N GLY A 152 -34.20 -23.82 22.13
CA GLY A 152 -34.43 -25.11 21.45
C GLY A 152 -34.01 -25.22 19.98
N SER A 153 -32.98 -24.50 19.52
CA SER A 153 -32.44 -24.66 18.17
C SER A 153 -30.91 -24.74 18.21
N VAL A 154 -30.41 -25.96 18.36
CA VAL A 154 -28.99 -26.34 18.23
C VAL A 154 -28.40 -25.94 16.86
N ALA A 155 -29.25 -25.61 15.87
CA ALA A 155 -28.87 -25.15 14.53
C ALA A 155 -28.32 -23.72 14.45
N ALA A 156 -28.62 -22.83 15.42
CA ALA A 156 -28.03 -21.48 15.44
C ALA A 156 -26.64 -21.46 16.12
N CYS A 157 -26.35 -22.47 16.94
CA CYS A 157 -25.04 -22.69 17.55
C CYS A 157 -24.22 -23.77 16.82
N SER A 158 -24.73 -24.39 15.75
CA SER A 158 -23.96 -25.39 14.98
C SER A 158 -22.82 -24.77 14.17
N TRP A 159 -22.71 -23.45 14.11
CA TRP A 159 -21.50 -22.77 13.65
C TRP A 159 -20.34 -22.89 14.65
N PHE A 160 -20.67 -23.10 15.94
CA PHE A 160 -19.74 -23.59 16.97
C PHE A 160 -19.68 -25.12 17.01
N GLY A 161 -20.15 -25.79 15.96
CA GLY A 161 -20.19 -27.24 15.82
C GLY A 161 -18.79 -27.84 15.85
N GLY A 162 -18.43 -28.41 17.00
CA GLY A 162 -17.41 -29.44 17.13
C GLY A 162 -15.95 -28.99 17.24
N ASN A 163 -15.61 -27.73 17.03
CA ASN A 163 -14.21 -27.28 17.09
C ASN A 163 -13.80 -26.75 18.47
N LYS A 164 -13.57 -27.70 19.37
CA LYS A 164 -12.60 -27.52 20.44
C LYS A 164 -11.19 -27.70 19.84
N HIS A 165 -10.56 -26.56 19.52
CA HIS A 165 -9.13 -26.31 19.31
C HIS A 165 -8.48 -26.53 17.95
N GLY A 166 -7.66 -25.55 17.58
CA GLY A 166 -6.61 -25.65 16.58
C GLY A 166 -5.43 -24.74 16.95
N LEU A 167 -4.55 -25.20 17.85
CA LEU A 167 -3.07 -25.11 17.81
C LEU A 167 -2.43 -25.56 19.14
N ILE A 168 -2.32 -26.88 19.32
CA ILE A 168 -1.30 -27.53 20.17
C ILE A 168 -0.57 -28.55 19.29
N SER A 169 0.31 -28.07 18.43
CA SER A 169 1.31 -28.97 17.83
C SER A 169 2.71 -28.37 17.76
N ALA A 170 2.97 -27.27 18.46
CA ALA A 170 4.33 -26.69 18.58
C ALA A 170 4.88 -26.62 20.03
N CYS A 171 4.09 -26.93 21.06
CA CYS A 171 4.49 -26.68 22.45
C CYS A 171 5.28 -27.83 23.11
N PHE A 172 6.22 -28.44 22.39
CA PHE A 172 7.03 -29.56 22.87
C PHE A 172 8.37 -29.06 23.42
N ASP A 173 8.60 -29.20 24.73
CA ASP A 173 9.96 -29.09 25.28
C ASP A 173 10.78 -30.30 24.79
N VAL A 174 11.70 -30.06 23.85
CA VAL A 174 12.53 -31.10 23.22
C VAL A 174 13.52 -31.73 24.20
N ALA A 175 13.78 -31.10 25.35
CA ALA A 175 14.69 -31.58 26.38
C ALA A 175 13.98 -32.31 27.54
N THR A 176 12.71 -31.99 27.83
CA THR A 176 11.99 -32.53 29.01
C THR A 176 10.65 -33.23 28.72
N GLY A 177 10.09 -33.10 27.52
CA GLY A 177 8.86 -33.80 27.12
C GLY A 177 7.58 -33.33 27.81
N GLN A 178 7.52 -32.08 28.31
CA GLN A 178 6.30 -31.49 28.90
C GLN A 178 5.91 -30.14 28.26
N LEU A 179 4.60 -29.84 28.28
CA LEU A 179 3.97 -28.61 27.75
C LEU A 179 3.90 -27.50 28.83
N ALA A 180 4.31 -26.27 28.51
CA ALA A 180 4.20 -25.11 29.41
C ALA A 180 2.78 -24.50 29.47
N VAL A 181 2.34 -24.13 30.69
CA VAL A 181 0.95 -23.82 31.10
C VAL A 181 0.39 -22.48 30.58
N THR A 182 1.24 -21.53 30.21
CA THR A 182 0.87 -20.13 29.88
C THR A 182 0.09 -19.98 28.57
N CYS A 183 0.21 -20.92 27.64
CA CYS A 183 -0.40 -20.83 26.31
C CYS A 183 -1.91 -21.14 26.29
N LYS A 184 -2.45 -21.76 27.34
CA LYS A 184 -3.88 -22.16 27.42
C LYS A 184 -4.82 -20.99 27.73
N THR A 185 -4.30 -19.93 28.36
CA THR A 185 -5.08 -18.79 28.86
C THR A 185 -5.37 -17.73 27.78
N LEU A 186 -4.50 -17.65 26.77
CA LEU A 186 -4.57 -16.67 25.67
C LEU A 186 -5.70 -16.98 24.67
N ASP A 187 -5.95 -18.26 24.38
CA ASP A 187 -7.00 -18.71 23.45
C ASP A 187 -8.41 -18.35 23.93
N ALA A 188 -8.69 -18.50 25.23
CA ALA A 188 -10.00 -18.14 25.81
C ALA A 188 -10.21 -16.62 25.88
N ALA A 189 -9.16 -15.84 26.15
CA ALA A 189 -9.23 -14.37 26.17
C ALA A 189 -9.39 -13.79 24.76
N ALA A 190 -8.71 -14.37 23.77
CA ALA A 190 -8.88 -14.05 22.36
C ALA A 190 -10.35 -14.27 21.93
N GLN A 191 -10.91 -15.47 22.18
CA GLN A 191 -12.30 -15.78 21.80
C GLN A 191 -13.34 -14.86 22.47
N LEU A 192 -13.07 -14.35 23.67
CA LEU A 192 -13.89 -13.38 24.39
C LEU A 192 -13.92 -12.00 23.69
N VAL A 193 -12.77 -11.47 23.24
CA VAL A 193 -12.68 -10.20 22.50
C VAL A 193 -13.37 -10.30 21.13
N ALA A 194 -13.18 -11.43 20.43
CA ALA A 194 -13.89 -11.76 19.20
C ALA A 194 -15.42 -11.81 19.35
N SER A 195 -15.93 -12.08 20.57
CA SER A 195 -17.36 -12.08 20.86
C SER A 195 -17.90 -10.68 21.15
N GLN A 196 -17.12 -9.81 21.81
CA GLN A 196 -17.55 -8.43 22.10
C GLN A 196 -17.69 -7.57 20.83
N CYS A 197 -16.86 -7.81 19.81
CA CYS A 197 -17.04 -7.18 18.49
C CYS A 197 -18.30 -7.66 17.74
N ARG A 198 -18.92 -8.77 18.16
CA ARG A 198 -20.09 -9.40 17.51
C ARG A 198 -21.40 -9.30 18.30
N VAL A 199 -21.42 -8.77 19.52
CA VAL A 199 -22.63 -8.76 20.38
C VAL A 199 -23.61 -7.61 20.10
N ILE A 200 -23.30 -6.66 19.20
CA ILE A 200 -24.27 -5.62 18.82
C ILE A 200 -25.03 -6.07 17.56
N ASN A 201 -26.20 -6.71 17.76
CA ASN A 201 -27.13 -7.23 16.76
C ASN A 201 -27.35 -6.30 15.53
N GLY A 202 -26.57 -6.49 14.47
CA GLY A 202 -26.76 -5.85 13.17
C GLY A 202 -26.04 -6.60 12.04
N PRO A 203 -26.45 -6.44 10.77
CA PRO A 203 -25.75 -7.01 9.61
C PRO A 203 -24.27 -6.59 9.58
N ILE A 204 -23.39 -7.40 8.97
CA ILE A 204 -21.90 -7.26 8.90
C ILE A 204 -21.36 -5.82 8.78
N ASN A 205 -22.13 -4.92 8.16
CA ASN A 205 -21.86 -3.48 8.09
C ASN A 205 -21.75 -2.78 9.47
N TYR A 206 -22.21 -3.38 10.58
CA TYR A 206 -22.15 -2.82 11.94
C TYR A 206 -20.90 -3.22 12.73
N CYS A 207 -20.19 -4.28 12.33
CA CYS A 207 -18.87 -4.64 12.89
C CYS A 207 -17.77 -3.65 12.46
N ALA A 208 -18.12 -2.74 11.56
CA ALA A 208 -17.28 -1.78 10.90
C ALA A 208 -17.63 -0.37 11.43
N LEU A 209 -17.73 -0.16 12.75
CA LEU A 209 -18.06 1.15 13.32
C LEU A 209 -17.02 1.60 14.34
N ARG A 210 -16.38 2.75 14.11
CA ARG A 210 -15.60 3.48 15.13
C ARG A 210 -16.34 4.76 15.50
N GLY A 211 -16.67 4.93 16.78
CA GLY A 211 -17.44 6.10 17.25
C GLY A 211 -18.86 6.23 16.66
N GLY A 212 -19.42 5.14 16.13
CA GLY A 212 -20.75 5.12 15.48
C GLY A 212 -20.74 5.40 13.97
N SER A 213 -19.58 5.61 13.34
CA SER A 213 -19.45 5.85 11.88
C SER A 213 -18.99 4.61 11.11
N PRO A 214 -19.58 4.31 9.93
CA PRO A 214 -19.14 3.21 9.05
C PRO A 214 -17.68 3.30 8.62
N ILE A 215 -16.94 2.23 8.84
CA ILE A 215 -15.70 1.84 8.18
C ILE A 215 -16.17 1.21 6.86
N GLY A 216 -15.83 1.86 5.75
CA GLY A 216 -16.23 1.38 4.43
C GLY A 216 -16.03 2.43 3.34
N ASP A 217 -16.37 2.05 2.12
CA ASP A 217 -16.09 2.81 0.91
C ASP A 217 -16.60 4.24 0.98
N ALA A 218 -17.76 4.50 1.59
CA ALA A 218 -18.31 5.84 1.73
C ALA A 218 -17.39 6.81 2.51
N SER A 219 -16.71 6.33 3.54
CA SER A 219 -15.78 7.13 4.35
C SER A 219 -14.50 7.43 3.57
N VAL A 220 -14.00 6.45 2.80
CA VAL A 220 -12.87 6.63 1.88
C VAL A 220 -13.25 7.64 0.77
N GLN A 221 -14.41 7.49 0.13
CA GLN A 221 -14.88 8.41 -0.91
C GLN A 221 -15.07 9.84 -0.38
N LYS A 222 -15.56 9.99 0.85
CA LYS A 222 -15.68 11.31 1.50
C LYS A 222 -14.30 11.95 1.72
N TYR A 223 -13.31 11.16 2.12
CA TYR A 223 -11.92 11.61 2.26
C TYR A 223 -11.33 12.04 0.91
N LEU A 224 -11.50 11.22 -0.13
CA LEU A 224 -11.03 11.50 -1.49
C LEU A 224 -11.66 12.78 -2.08
N ALA A 225 -12.92 13.08 -1.75
CA ALA A 225 -13.55 14.35 -2.12
C ALA A 225 -13.14 15.54 -1.21
N GLY A 226 -12.45 15.26 -0.11
CA GLY A 226 -12.15 16.19 0.98
C GLY A 226 -10.94 17.11 0.72
N PRO A 227 -10.80 18.18 1.53
CA PRO A 227 -9.68 19.11 1.40
C PRO A 227 -8.33 18.53 1.82
N VAL A 228 -8.31 17.55 2.75
CA VAL A 228 -7.07 16.92 3.22
C VAL A 228 -6.40 16.15 2.08
N HIS A 229 -7.15 15.27 1.41
CA HIS A 229 -6.68 14.55 0.22
C HIS A 229 -6.15 15.52 -0.85
N ARG A 230 -6.92 16.56 -1.20
CA ARG A 230 -6.48 17.57 -2.18
C ARG A 230 -5.15 18.21 -1.79
N ALA A 231 -4.94 18.53 -0.51
CA ALA A 231 -3.68 19.11 -0.03
C ALA A 231 -2.53 18.09 -0.11
N LEU A 232 -2.74 16.84 0.32
CA LEU A 232 -1.72 15.80 0.30
C LEU A 232 -1.30 15.41 -1.11
N VAL A 233 -2.22 15.36 -2.08
CA VAL A 233 -1.88 15.12 -3.49
C VAL A 233 -0.95 16.22 -4.04
N GLN A 234 -1.16 17.49 -3.67
CA GLN A 234 -0.24 18.56 -4.07
C GLN A 234 1.10 18.48 -3.34
N GLN A 235 1.11 18.10 -2.05
CA GLN A 235 2.36 17.86 -1.31
C GLN A 235 3.17 16.71 -1.93
N TYR A 236 2.51 15.61 -2.29
CA TYR A 236 3.16 14.48 -2.95
C TYR A 236 3.91 14.93 -4.21
N ARG A 237 3.30 15.78 -5.03
CA ARG A 237 3.96 16.37 -6.22
C ARG A 237 5.15 17.25 -5.88
N LEU A 238 5.09 18.02 -4.79
CA LEU A 238 6.25 18.76 -4.29
C LEU A 238 7.35 17.82 -3.76
N THR A 239 6.99 16.62 -3.30
CA THR A 239 7.94 15.64 -2.78
C THR A 239 8.62 14.81 -3.86
N LEU A 240 8.01 14.61 -5.04
CA LEU A 240 8.51 13.69 -6.08
C LEU A 240 10.00 13.86 -6.41
N ASP A 241 10.46 15.09 -6.62
CA ASP A 241 11.85 15.39 -7.00
C ASP A 241 12.80 15.61 -5.83
N LEU A 242 12.33 15.45 -4.58
CA LEU A 242 13.19 15.57 -3.41
C LEU A 242 13.98 14.28 -3.20
N PRO A 243 15.23 14.36 -2.73
CA PRO A 243 15.93 13.18 -2.25
C PRO A 243 15.13 12.58 -1.07
N LEU A 244 15.16 11.26 -0.92
CA LEU A 244 14.38 10.55 0.09
C LEU A 244 14.61 11.05 1.51
N ARG A 245 15.81 11.54 1.85
CA ARG A 245 16.08 12.21 3.14
C ARG A 245 15.11 13.35 3.46
N ASP A 246 14.65 14.07 2.43
CA ASP A 246 13.75 15.23 2.55
C ASP A 246 12.29 14.89 2.25
N ALA A 247 12.01 13.66 1.82
CA ALA A 247 10.67 13.19 1.49
C ALA A 247 9.89 12.83 2.76
N GLN A 248 8.68 13.37 2.89
CA GLN A 248 7.78 13.09 4.02
C GLN A 248 6.51 12.43 3.48
N LEU A 249 6.32 11.17 3.86
CA LEU A 249 5.29 10.30 3.30
C LEU A 249 4.30 9.92 4.40
N PRO A 250 2.98 10.05 4.17
CA PRO A 250 2.00 9.42 5.03
C PRO A 250 2.24 7.92 5.11
N SER A 251 2.24 7.38 6.33
CA SER A 251 2.62 5.99 6.58
C SER A 251 1.78 5.32 7.66
N THR A 252 1.78 4.00 7.64
CA THR A 252 1.05 3.13 8.59
C THR A 252 1.97 2.06 9.17
N HIS A 253 1.79 1.76 10.45
CA HIS A 253 2.46 0.67 11.15
C HIS A 253 1.65 -0.63 10.98
N ASN A 254 2.32 -1.76 10.80
CA ASN A 254 1.72 -3.09 10.57
C ASN A 254 0.56 -3.05 9.56
N SER A 255 0.82 -2.47 8.39
CA SER A 255 -0.21 -2.00 7.45
C SER A 255 -1.15 -3.11 6.96
N TYR A 256 -0.67 -4.35 6.95
CA TYR A 256 -1.41 -5.54 6.55
C TYR A 256 -2.42 -6.03 7.59
N ASN A 257 -2.25 -5.65 8.86
CA ASN A 257 -3.04 -6.18 9.97
C ASN A 257 -4.33 -5.35 10.15
N TYR A 258 -5.30 -5.56 9.28
CA TYR A 258 -6.57 -4.82 9.31
C TYR A 258 -7.78 -5.67 9.71
N THR A 259 -8.83 -5.01 10.23
CA THR A 259 -10.06 -5.60 10.83
C THR A 259 -10.75 -6.72 10.03
N ASN A 260 -10.56 -6.78 8.70
CA ASN A 260 -11.15 -7.78 7.80
C ASN A 260 -10.11 -8.61 7.03
N ALA A 261 -8.82 -8.55 7.38
CA ALA A 261 -7.74 -9.21 6.66
C ALA A 261 -7.73 -10.73 6.84
N ASN A 262 -8.28 -11.22 7.96
CA ASN A 262 -8.06 -12.58 8.44
C ASN A 262 -9.40 -13.29 8.68
N ILE A 263 -9.99 -13.80 7.60
CA ILE A 263 -11.11 -14.74 7.64
C ILE A 263 -10.57 -16.12 7.20
N PRO A 264 -10.61 -17.16 8.06
CA PRO A 264 -11.15 -17.18 9.43
C PRO A 264 -10.30 -16.36 10.44
N PRO A 265 -10.87 -15.99 11.60
CA PRO A 265 -10.18 -15.16 12.60
C PRO A 265 -8.84 -15.77 13.03
N THR A 266 -7.77 -14.98 12.95
CA THR A 266 -6.43 -15.32 13.43
C THR A 266 -6.13 -14.51 14.69
N LEU A 267 -5.11 -14.91 15.48
CA LEU A 267 -4.71 -14.11 16.65
C LEU A 267 -4.32 -12.67 16.23
N SER A 268 -3.51 -12.51 15.18
CA SER A 268 -3.20 -11.20 14.60
C SER A 268 -4.46 -10.44 14.16
N GLY A 269 -5.39 -11.10 13.46
CA GLY A 269 -6.62 -10.46 12.95
C GLY A 269 -7.64 -10.07 14.01
N MET A 270 -7.51 -10.61 15.22
CA MET A 270 -8.33 -10.25 16.38
C MET A 270 -7.78 -9.05 17.13
N ASP A 271 -6.62 -8.57 16.68
CA ASP A 271 -5.91 -7.44 17.24
C ASP A 271 -5.35 -6.56 16.11
N PRO A 272 -6.25 -5.94 15.30
CA PRO A 272 -5.84 -5.24 14.10
C PRO A 272 -5.15 -3.91 14.46
N ASP A 273 -4.00 -3.65 13.85
CA ASP A 273 -3.37 -2.32 13.83
C ASP A 273 -4.15 -1.34 12.96
N GLN A 274 -4.88 -1.82 11.95
CA GLN A 274 -5.54 -0.98 10.96
C GLN A 274 -7.04 -1.24 10.83
N LEU A 275 -7.79 -0.18 10.53
CA LEU A 275 -9.23 -0.30 10.28
C LEU A 275 -9.52 -0.67 8.83
N TYR A 276 -8.70 -0.20 7.90
CA TYR A 276 -8.92 -0.28 6.46
C TYR A 276 -7.89 -1.22 5.81
N SER A 277 -8.27 -1.86 4.70
CA SER A 277 -7.34 -2.68 3.91
C SER A 277 -6.16 -1.86 3.40
N VAL A 278 -5.05 -2.53 3.04
CA VAL A 278 -3.87 -1.87 2.45
C VAL A 278 -4.25 -1.05 1.21
N VAL A 279 -5.17 -1.55 0.39
CA VAL A 279 -5.68 -0.82 -0.79
C VAL A 279 -6.37 0.49 -0.39
N ASN A 280 -7.25 0.45 0.60
CA ASN A 280 -7.91 1.65 1.11
C ASN A 280 -6.92 2.63 1.74
N GLN A 281 -5.88 2.13 2.44
CA GLN A 281 -4.81 2.96 2.98
C GLN A 281 -4.07 3.69 1.85
N LEU A 282 -3.71 2.99 0.77
CA LEU A 282 -3.08 3.57 -0.42
C LEU A 282 -3.98 4.61 -1.10
N ASP A 283 -5.29 4.36 -1.19
CA ASP A 283 -6.25 5.36 -1.67
C ASP A 283 -6.28 6.59 -0.76
N MET A 284 -6.10 6.42 0.56
CA MET A 284 -6.02 7.49 1.55
C MET A 284 -4.64 8.16 1.66
N ASP A 285 -3.92 8.26 0.54
CA ASP A 285 -2.60 8.92 0.40
C ASP A 285 -1.43 8.29 1.18
N ILE A 286 -1.61 7.11 1.81
CA ILE A 286 -0.50 6.37 2.42
C ILE A 286 0.50 5.95 1.34
N ARG A 287 1.79 6.21 1.54
CA ARG A 287 2.87 5.90 0.60
C ARG A 287 4.07 5.20 1.23
N ALA A 288 4.09 5.04 2.55
CA ALA A 288 5.05 4.18 3.24
C ALA A 288 4.29 3.12 4.07
N LEU A 289 4.55 1.85 3.77
CA LEU A 289 3.88 0.69 4.39
C LEU A 289 4.90 -0.15 5.14
N GLU A 290 4.49 -0.70 6.28
CA GLU A 290 5.21 -1.75 7.00
C GLU A 290 4.45 -3.07 6.90
N ILE A 291 5.19 -4.15 6.62
CA ILE A 291 4.66 -5.50 6.46
C ILE A 291 5.55 -6.50 7.18
N ASP A 292 4.97 -7.26 8.10
CA ASP A 292 5.70 -8.26 8.86
C ASP A 292 5.51 -9.62 8.20
N VAL A 293 6.63 -10.29 7.94
CA VAL A 293 6.63 -11.55 7.23
C VAL A 293 7.24 -12.63 8.11
N HIS A 294 6.40 -13.56 8.55
CA HIS A 294 6.80 -14.69 9.39
C HIS A 294 6.82 -16.00 8.58
N TRP A 295 7.64 -16.96 9.02
CA TRP A 295 7.61 -18.33 8.53
C TRP A 295 6.76 -19.19 9.45
N PHE A 296 5.51 -19.44 9.08
CA PHE A 296 4.63 -20.19 9.94
C PHE A 296 3.73 -21.13 9.17
N THR A 297 3.00 -21.97 9.91
CA THR A 297 2.06 -22.86 9.28
C THR A 297 0.95 -22.07 8.60
N SER A 298 0.84 -22.19 7.29
CA SER A 298 -0.15 -21.46 6.51
C SER A 298 -1.15 -22.40 5.88
N LEU A 299 -2.40 -22.05 6.11
CA LEU A 299 -3.55 -22.75 5.62
C LEU A 299 -3.69 -22.54 4.09
N GLY A 300 -3.30 -23.56 3.31
CA GLY A 300 -3.28 -23.54 1.83
C GLY A 300 -1.89 -23.71 1.20
N ALA A 301 -0.81 -23.80 1.99
CA ALA A 301 0.54 -24.03 1.49
C ALA A 301 0.88 -25.53 1.34
N PRO A 302 1.43 -25.98 0.19
CA PRO A 302 1.92 -27.35 0.05
C PRO A 302 3.02 -27.64 1.08
N GLY A 303 2.82 -28.63 1.96
CA GLY A 303 3.80 -29.00 3.00
C GLY A 303 3.66 -28.26 4.33
N GLY A 304 2.66 -27.39 4.49
CA GLY A 304 2.22 -26.89 5.79
C GLY A 304 2.85 -25.59 6.27
N TYR A 305 3.98 -25.11 5.74
CA TYR A 305 4.62 -23.82 6.08
C TYR A 305 4.73 -22.91 4.86
N ALA A 306 4.59 -21.59 5.08
CA ALA A 306 4.82 -20.57 4.06
C ALA A 306 5.15 -19.21 4.70
N PRO A 307 5.65 -18.24 3.91
CA PRO A 307 5.69 -16.86 4.34
C PRO A 307 4.26 -16.33 4.52
N ILE A 308 3.95 -15.84 5.71
CA ILE A 308 2.63 -15.32 6.11
C ILE A 308 2.72 -13.87 6.58
N LEU A 309 1.59 -13.18 6.59
CA LEU A 309 1.46 -11.85 7.17
C LEU A 309 0.91 -11.97 8.59
N CYS A 310 1.76 -11.79 9.59
CA CYS A 310 1.39 -12.01 10.99
C CYS A 310 1.87 -10.86 11.85
N HIS A 311 0.94 -10.33 12.63
CA HIS A 311 1.23 -9.39 13.70
C HIS A 311 1.58 -10.22 14.93
N GLY A 312 2.88 -10.45 15.09
CA GLY A 312 3.46 -11.30 16.11
C GLY A 312 4.91 -10.94 16.37
N PHE A 313 5.50 -11.58 17.36
CA PHE A 313 6.87 -11.32 17.80
C PHE A 313 7.81 -12.45 17.40
N ASP A 314 9.06 -12.35 17.85
CA ASP A 314 10.08 -13.39 17.80
C ASP A 314 9.50 -14.77 18.13
N ASN A 315 9.93 -15.77 17.38
CA ASN A 315 9.46 -17.15 17.43
C ASN A 315 7.98 -17.28 17.05
N HIS A 316 7.48 -16.34 16.23
CA HIS A 316 6.11 -16.30 15.71
C HIS A 316 5.03 -16.27 16.82
N LEU A 317 5.35 -15.69 17.98
CA LEU A 317 4.39 -15.53 19.07
C LEU A 317 3.32 -14.53 18.66
N GLY A 318 2.08 -15.00 18.52
CA GLY A 318 0.96 -14.22 17.97
C GLY A 318 0.50 -14.69 16.59
N CYS A 319 1.26 -15.58 15.95
CA CYS A 319 0.89 -16.20 14.68
C CYS A 319 0.10 -17.50 14.88
N THR A 320 -0.77 -17.80 13.93
CA THR A 320 -1.68 -18.94 13.91
C THR A 320 -1.83 -19.52 12.52
N PHE A 321 -2.75 -19.00 11.72
CA PHE A 321 -3.02 -19.46 10.37
C PHE A 321 -3.32 -18.29 9.44
N GLU A 322 -2.47 -17.29 9.55
CA GLU A 322 -2.62 -16.06 8.80
C GLU A 322 -2.51 -16.31 7.30
N ARG A 323 -3.08 -15.36 6.56
CA ARG A 323 -2.98 -15.35 5.11
C ARG A 323 -1.51 -15.32 4.67
N THR A 324 -1.25 -15.87 3.50
CA THR A 324 0.09 -15.89 2.92
C THR A 324 0.56 -14.48 2.56
N ALA A 325 1.86 -14.22 2.67
CA ALA A 325 2.48 -12.97 2.24
C ALA A 325 2.23 -12.67 0.75
N ALA A 326 2.15 -13.73 -0.06
CA ALA A 326 1.80 -13.62 -1.48
C ALA A 326 0.44 -12.92 -1.69
N SER A 327 -0.56 -13.21 -0.84
CA SER A 327 -1.88 -12.59 -0.96
C SER A 327 -1.83 -11.07 -0.71
N GLY A 328 -1.10 -10.63 0.33
CA GLY A 328 -0.95 -9.21 0.65
C GLY A 328 -0.14 -8.45 -0.39
N PHE A 329 0.98 -9.01 -0.86
CA PHE A 329 1.76 -8.37 -1.93
C PHE A 329 0.99 -8.29 -3.25
N GLN A 330 0.11 -9.25 -3.54
CA GLN A 330 -0.78 -9.16 -4.71
C GLN A 330 -1.80 -8.01 -4.60
N GLU A 331 -2.27 -7.66 -3.40
CA GLU A 331 -3.14 -6.49 -3.19
C GLU A 331 -2.41 -5.20 -3.55
N ILE A 332 -1.20 -5.03 -3.02
CA ILE A 332 -0.31 -3.90 -3.33
C ILE A 332 -0.02 -3.85 -4.84
N ARG A 333 0.32 -4.99 -5.43
CA ARG A 333 0.61 -5.11 -6.86
C ARG A 333 -0.53 -4.63 -7.74
N ARG A 334 -1.76 -5.10 -7.48
CA ARG A 334 -2.94 -4.71 -8.28
C ARG A 334 -3.19 -3.21 -8.19
N TRP A 335 -3.01 -2.61 -7.02
CA TRP A 335 -3.15 -1.17 -6.85
C TRP A 335 -2.08 -0.40 -7.64
N LEU A 336 -0.80 -0.81 -7.56
CA LEU A 336 0.28 -0.16 -8.30
C LEU A 336 0.15 -0.32 -9.83
N ASP A 337 -0.40 -1.44 -10.31
CA ASP A 337 -0.75 -1.65 -11.73
C ASP A 337 -1.82 -0.69 -12.23
N ALA A 338 -2.76 -0.29 -11.36
CA ALA A 338 -3.76 0.73 -11.67
C ALA A 338 -3.24 2.17 -11.53
N HIS A 339 -2.11 2.37 -10.84
CA HIS A 339 -1.54 3.68 -10.52
C HIS A 339 -0.06 3.78 -10.91
N PRO A 340 0.27 3.77 -12.23
CA PRO A 340 1.66 3.72 -12.71
C PRO A 340 2.48 4.99 -12.39
N ASP A 341 1.82 6.06 -11.94
CA ASP A 341 2.42 7.33 -11.52
C ASP A 341 2.75 7.38 -10.02
N GLN A 342 2.50 6.30 -9.28
CA GLN A 342 2.67 6.26 -7.84
C GLN A 342 3.87 5.37 -7.44
N VAL A 343 4.65 5.85 -6.49
CA VAL A 343 5.77 5.14 -5.85
C VAL A 343 5.48 4.97 -4.37
N ILE A 344 5.75 3.77 -3.84
CA ILE A 344 5.67 3.47 -2.40
C ILE A 344 7.03 3.08 -1.84
N VAL A 345 7.21 3.35 -0.55
CA VAL A 345 8.27 2.78 0.28
C VAL A 345 7.66 1.60 1.07
N LEU A 346 8.27 0.43 0.96
CA LEU A 346 7.81 -0.79 1.59
C LEU A 346 8.86 -1.28 2.58
N TYR A 347 8.56 -1.16 3.87
CA TYR A 347 9.34 -1.76 4.93
C TYR A 347 8.86 -3.19 5.15
N ILE A 348 9.77 -4.15 5.09
CA ILE A 348 9.53 -5.53 5.50
C ILE A 348 10.17 -5.75 6.87
N GLU A 349 9.34 -5.99 7.89
CA GLU A 349 9.83 -6.58 9.12
C GLU A 349 10.02 -8.07 8.87
N ASN A 350 11.28 -8.46 8.69
CA ASN A 350 11.66 -9.80 8.32
C ASN A 350 11.76 -10.68 9.56
N ARG A 351 10.80 -11.59 9.71
CA ARG A 351 10.72 -12.60 10.77
C ARG A 351 10.85 -14.01 10.19
N LEU A 352 11.56 -14.13 9.06
CA LEU A 352 11.87 -15.40 8.40
C LEU A 352 13.22 -15.97 8.84
N ASP A 353 14.02 -15.20 9.56
CA ASP A 353 15.30 -15.62 10.14
C ASP A 353 15.23 -15.81 11.66
N ASP A 354 14.01 -16.01 12.19
CA ASP A 354 13.81 -16.30 13.61
C ASP A 354 14.56 -17.58 14.00
N PRO A 355 15.08 -17.70 15.24
CA PRO A 355 15.94 -18.82 15.63
C PRO A 355 15.28 -20.22 15.54
N VAL A 356 13.95 -20.27 15.51
CA VAL A 356 13.15 -21.50 15.39
C VAL A 356 12.96 -21.94 13.94
N ASP A 357 13.33 -21.10 12.97
CA ASP A 357 13.10 -21.35 11.56
C ASP A 357 14.20 -22.18 10.91
N ASP A 358 13.78 -23.00 9.94
CA ASP A 358 14.69 -23.53 8.94
C ASP A 358 14.97 -22.43 7.90
N VAL A 359 15.97 -21.58 8.22
CA VAL A 359 16.38 -20.43 7.38
C VAL A 359 16.78 -20.82 5.96
N THR A 360 17.11 -22.10 5.72
CA THR A 360 17.40 -22.60 4.37
C THR A 360 16.14 -22.75 3.51
N LYS A 361 14.95 -22.66 4.11
CA LYS A 361 13.64 -22.69 3.45
C LYS A 361 12.91 -21.35 3.56
N SER A 362 12.86 -20.77 4.76
CA SER A 362 12.04 -19.59 5.05
C SER A 362 12.52 -18.36 4.26
N LEU A 363 13.83 -18.06 4.29
CA LEU A 363 14.39 -16.91 3.59
C LEU A 363 14.25 -17.01 2.06
N PRO A 364 14.65 -18.10 1.39
CA PRO A 364 14.41 -18.25 -0.04
C PRO A 364 12.93 -18.18 -0.42
N ALA A 365 12.04 -18.75 0.41
CA ALA A 365 10.60 -18.70 0.15
C ALA A 365 10.05 -17.26 0.26
N GLY A 366 10.46 -16.50 1.27
CA GLY A 366 10.10 -15.09 1.40
C GLY A 366 10.57 -14.27 0.22
N ALA A 367 11.83 -14.43 -0.17
CA ALA A 367 12.39 -13.74 -1.33
C ALA A 367 11.64 -14.10 -2.62
N ALA A 368 11.35 -15.38 -2.84
CA ALA A 368 10.60 -15.84 -4.01
C ALA A 368 9.17 -15.29 -4.04
N VAL A 369 8.50 -15.15 -2.89
CA VAL A 369 7.17 -14.56 -2.80
C VAL A 369 7.19 -13.08 -3.20
N ILE A 370 8.16 -12.30 -2.72
CA ILE A 370 8.30 -10.88 -3.11
C ILE A 370 8.64 -10.77 -4.60
N GLU A 371 9.62 -11.53 -5.09
CA GLU A 371 10.05 -11.50 -6.49
C GLU A 371 8.91 -11.90 -7.44
N SER A 372 8.12 -12.92 -7.10
CA SER A 372 7.02 -13.41 -7.93
C SER A 372 5.77 -12.52 -7.92
N THR A 373 5.67 -11.57 -6.99
CA THR A 373 4.51 -10.68 -6.86
C THR A 373 4.83 -9.24 -7.25
N LEU A 374 5.86 -8.65 -6.65
CA LEU A 374 6.30 -7.28 -6.87
C LEU A 374 7.50 -7.18 -7.83
N GLY A 375 8.33 -8.22 -7.90
CA GLY A 375 9.51 -8.28 -8.76
C GLY A 375 9.21 -8.61 -10.22
N SER A 376 10.11 -9.36 -10.88
CA SER A 376 10.12 -9.62 -12.32
C SER A 376 9.03 -10.59 -12.78
N THR A 377 7.79 -10.12 -12.74
CA THR A 377 6.63 -10.84 -13.29
C THR A 377 6.56 -10.71 -14.81
N SER A 378 5.72 -11.54 -15.46
CA SER A 378 5.45 -11.44 -16.91
C SER A 378 4.86 -10.09 -17.34
N ALA A 379 4.27 -9.34 -16.41
CA ALA A 379 3.67 -8.04 -16.68
C ALA A 379 4.67 -6.88 -16.55
N ARG A 380 5.48 -6.83 -15.47
CA ARG A 380 6.54 -5.83 -15.21
C ARG A 380 7.25 -6.12 -13.89
N ASP A 381 8.44 -5.53 -13.71
CA ASP A 381 9.23 -5.53 -12.47
C ASP A 381 9.12 -4.19 -11.76
N LEU A 382 8.50 -4.17 -10.56
CA LEU A 382 8.24 -2.94 -9.80
C LEU A 382 9.35 -2.56 -8.82
N LEU A 383 10.26 -3.48 -8.51
CA LEU A 383 11.25 -3.30 -7.45
C LEU A 383 12.41 -2.40 -7.91
N PHE A 384 12.68 -1.36 -7.14
CA PHE A 384 13.89 -0.55 -7.25
C PHE A 384 15.00 -1.17 -6.39
N ARG A 385 16.07 -1.61 -7.04
CA ARG A 385 17.08 -2.50 -6.45
C ARG A 385 18.41 -1.78 -6.16
N PRO A 386 19.21 -2.26 -5.19
CA PRO A 386 20.52 -1.68 -4.88
C PRO A 386 21.46 -1.55 -6.08
N SER A 387 21.44 -2.54 -6.99
CA SER A 387 22.25 -2.53 -8.20
C SER A 387 21.96 -1.36 -9.15
N GLN A 388 20.78 -0.74 -9.04
CA GLN A 388 20.40 0.46 -9.79
C GLN A 388 20.99 1.74 -9.17
N VAL A 389 21.32 1.71 -7.88
CA VAL A 389 21.99 2.81 -7.17
C VAL A 389 23.50 2.73 -7.40
N GLN A 390 24.07 1.53 -7.22
CA GLN A 390 25.48 1.28 -7.41
C GLN A 390 25.72 -0.13 -7.95
N ALA A 391 26.56 -0.26 -8.98
CA ALA A 391 26.92 -1.57 -9.52
C ALA A 391 27.55 -2.47 -8.46
N GLY A 392 27.01 -3.69 -8.32
CA GLY A 392 27.48 -4.68 -7.33
C GLY A 392 26.95 -4.47 -5.91
N ALA A 393 26.14 -3.43 -5.67
CA ALA A 393 25.44 -3.25 -4.40
C ALA A 393 24.38 -4.34 -4.18
N THR A 394 24.21 -4.73 -2.93
CA THR A 394 23.24 -5.72 -2.46
C THR A 394 22.50 -5.20 -1.23
N CYS A 395 21.42 -5.89 -0.83
CA CYS A 395 20.75 -5.63 0.44
C CYS A 395 21.75 -5.63 1.60
N ALA A 396 22.62 -6.63 1.72
CA ALA A 396 23.56 -6.73 2.83
C ALA A 396 24.58 -5.58 2.93
N THR A 397 24.80 -4.82 1.85
CA THR A 397 25.83 -3.77 1.77
C THR A 397 25.27 -2.35 1.68
N THR A 398 23.96 -2.20 1.49
CA THR A 398 23.36 -0.91 1.11
C THR A 398 22.11 -0.62 1.93
N GLY A 399 22.14 0.47 2.68
CA GLY A 399 20.96 1.01 3.36
C GLY A 399 20.01 1.74 2.39
N VAL A 400 18.95 2.32 2.93
CA VAL A 400 17.98 3.14 2.17
C VAL A 400 18.72 4.23 1.38
N PRO A 401 18.52 4.35 0.05
CA PRO A 401 19.28 5.26 -0.81
C PRO A 401 18.78 6.70 -0.69
N LEU A 402 19.17 7.39 0.37
CA LEU A 402 18.63 8.71 0.77
C LEU A 402 18.80 9.85 -0.25
N ASP A 403 19.68 9.69 -1.24
CA ASP A 403 19.92 10.66 -2.32
C ASP A 403 19.07 10.42 -3.57
N VAL A 404 18.36 9.29 -3.62
CA VAL A 404 17.42 8.96 -4.70
C VAL A 404 16.09 9.65 -4.42
N SER A 405 15.43 10.15 -5.45
CA SER A 405 14.07 10.71 -5.35
C SER A 405 12.99 9.70 -5.78
N LEU A 406 11.73 9.96 -5.43
CA LEU A 406 10.61 9.16 -5.94
C LEU A 406 10.49 9.26 -7.47
N ALA A 407 10.79 10.45 -8.02
CA ALA A 407 10.84 10.67 -9.46
C ALA A 407 11.92 9.82 -10.16
N ASP A 408 13.10 9.64 -9.55
CA ASP A 408 14.16 8.77 -10.09
C ASP A 408 13.72 7.31 -10.14
N ILE A 409 13.05 6.84 -9.08
CA ILE A 409 12.48 5.49 -9.01
C ILE A 409 11.47 5.31 -10.14
N GLN A 410 10.52 6.25 -10.29
CA GLN A 410 9.52 6.22 -11.34
C GLN A 410 10.13 6.29 -12.74
N ALA A 411 11.14 7.15 -12.95
CA ALA A 411 11.85 7.29 -14.22
C ALA A 411 12.61 6.02 -14.63
N SER A 412 13.02 5.20 -13.66
CA SER A 412 13.58 3.86 -13.90
C SER A 412 12.53 2.78 -14.22
N GLY A 413 11.25 3.15 -14.29
CA GLY A 413 10.12 2.25 -14.53
C GLY A 413 9.73 1.42 -13.31
N LYS A 414 10.19 1.80 -12.12
CA LYS A 414 9.94 1.11 -10.84
C LYS A 414 8.93 1.88 -9.99
N GLN A 415 8.33 1.20 -9.02
CA GLN A 415 7.30 1.77 -8.16
C GLN A 415 7.45 1.40 -6.67
N VAL A 416 8.35 0.49 -6.34
CA VAL A 416 8.53 0.03 -4.96
C VAL A 416 10.00 0.16 -4.57
N LEU A 417 10.27 0.99 -3.58
CA LEU A 417 11.52 0.94 -2.83
C LEU A 417 11.30 0.06 -1.61
N LEU A 418 11.93 -1.11 -1.59
CA LEU A 418 11.82 -2.06 -0.49
C LEU A 418 13.04 -1.96 0.42
N TYR A 419 12.83 -1.83 1.73
CA TYR A 419 13.88 -2.06 2.72
C TYR A 419 13.41 -3.04 3.79
N THR A 420 14.34 -3.70 4.48
CA THR A 420 14.03 -4.81 5.38
C THR A 420 14.84 -4.79 6.67
N SER A 421 14.27 -5.28 7.77
CA SER A 421 14.96 -5.50 9.05
C SER A 421 15.89 -6.70 8.92
N GLY A 422 17.06 -6.49 8.33
CA GLY A 422 18.00 -7.55 8.00
C GLY A 422 17.67 -8.30 6.69
N CYS A 423 18.72 -8.66 5.97
CA CYS A 423 18.65 -9.31 4.66
C CYS A 423 18.78 -10.84 4.71
N GLY A 424 18.78 -11.44 5.91
CA GLY A 424 18.87 -12.89 6.12
C GLY A 424 20.15 -13.60 5.64
N ARG A 425 21.12 -12.89 5.05
CA ARG A 425 22.30 -13.48 4.35
C ARG A 425 21.88 -14.48 3.26
N ASP A 426 20.78 -14.20 2.56
CA ASP A 426 20.26 -15.00 1.46
C ASP A 426 20.46 -14.28 0.11
N PRO A 427 20.92 -14.96 -0.95
CA PRO A 427 21.13 -14.35 -2.26
C PRO A 427 19.86 -13.77 -2.90
N GLY A 428 18.69 -14.31 -2.60
CA GLY A 428 17.41 -13.78 -3.06
C GLY A 428 17.13 -12.42 -2.44
N TRP A 429 17.25 -12.31 -1.13
CA TRP A 429 17.11 -11.04 -0.40
C TRP A 429 18.14 -9.98 -0.82
N ASP A 430 19.38 -10.40 -1.06
CA ASP A 430 20.44 -9.49 -1.55
C ASP A 430 20.09 -8.77 -2.86
N ALA A 431 19.22 -9.36 -3.67
CA ALA A 431 18.77 -8.79 -4.94
C ALA A 431 17.48 -7.97 -4.84
N LEU A 432 16.73 -8.03 -3.72
CA LEU A 432 15.36 -7.49 -3.64
C LEU A 432 15.27 -6.03 -3.21
N GLY A 433 16.06 -5.64 -2.21
CA GLY A 433 15.90 -4.33 -1.57
C GLY A 433 17.10 -3.90 -0.77
N PHE A 434 16.89 -2.92 0.11
CA PHE A 434 17.90 -2.28 0.93
C PHE A 434 17.81 -2.77 2.39
N ASN A 435 18.90 -2.65 3.14
CA ASN A 435 18.85 -2.87 4.59
C ASN A 435 18.44 -1.60 5.35
N ASP A 436 18.22 -1.77 6.64
CA ASP A 436 17.83 -0.75 7.61
C ASP A 436 19.02 -0.08 8.33
N SER A 437 20.27 -0.26 7.88
CA SER A 437 21.47 0.24 8.57
C SER A 437 21.53 1.76 8.76
N ASN A 438 20.78 2.51 7.95
CA ASN A 438 20.60 3.95 8.06
C ASN A 438 19.15 4.33 8.34
N VAL A 439 18.36 3.46 8.95
CA VAL A 439 17.02 3.77 9.48
C VAL A 439 17.16 4.09 10.98
N VAL A 440 16.47 5.13 11.44
CA VAL A 440 16.29 5.38 12.87
C VAL A 440 14.80 5.48 13.15
N GLU A 441 14.36 4.76 14.16
CA GLU A 441 12.94 4.72 14.51
C GLU A 441 12.67 4.88 16.00
N LYS A 442 11.45 5.31 16.32
CA LYS A 442 11.02 5.49 17.70
C LYS A 442 9.53 5.19 17.89
N GLY A 443 9.24 4.26 18.78
CA GLY A 443 7.90 4.00 19.29
C GLY A 443 7.37 5.15 20.16
N GLN A 444 6.10 5.51 19.99
CA GLN A 444 5.36 6.45 20.83
C GLN A 444 4.92 5.81 22.15
N PRO A 445 4.74 6.60 23.24
CA PRO A 445 4.79 8.06 23.32
C PRO A 445 6.21 8.60 23.51
N VAL A 446 6.56 9.64 22.76
CA VAL A 446 7.71 10.50 23.01
C VAL A 446 7.35 11.96 22.85
N THR A 447 8.11 12.85 23.49
CA THR A 447 7.98 14.28 23.24
C THR A 447 8.49 14.60 21.84
N VAL A 448 7.56 14.95 20.96
CA VAL A 448 7.84 15.40 19.60
C VAL A 448 7.70 16.92 19.57
N GLN A 449 8.82 17.62 19.41
CA GLN A 449 8.83 19.07 19.35
C GLN A 449 9.90 19.57 18.38
N TYR A 450 9.49 20.47 17.47
CA TYR A 450 10.41 21.17 16.59
C TYR A 450 11.55 21.89 17.33
N PRO A 451 12.82 21.80 16.87
CA PRO A 451 13.25 21.34 15.54
C PRO A 451 13.70 19.88 15.42
N ASP A 452 13.97 19.21 16.54
CA ASP A 452 14.60 17.89 16.51
C ASP A 452 13.59 16.74 16.66
N CYS A 453 12.44 16.95 17.29
CA CYS A 453 11.41 15.91 17.42
C CYS A 453 11.96 14.54 17.87
N TYR A 454 12.91 14.49 18.81
CA TYR A 454 13.65 13.29 19.26
C TYR A 454 14.90 12.91 18.41
N PHE A 455 14.96 13.23 17.12
CA PHE A 455 16.14 12.97 16.27
C PHE A 455 16.96 14.24 16.04
N SER A 456 18.28 14.17 16.19
CA SER A 456 19.13 15.32 15.87
C SER A 456 19.03 15.69 14.38
N ARG A 457 19.25 16.96 14.03
CA ARG A 457 19.34 17.39 12.61
C ARG A 457 20.28 16.52 11.77
N ALA A 458 21.43 16.13 12.32
CA ALA A 458 22.36 15.24 11.64
C ALA A 458 21.72 13.88 11.30
N GLN A 459 20.89 13.32 12.18
CA GLN A 459 20.15 12.08 11.89
C GLN A 459 19.11 12.27 10.80
N PHE A 460 18.34 13.36 10.79
CA PHE A 460 17.44 13.63 9.66
C PHE A 460 18.20 13.79 8.33
N ASP A 461 19.45 14.28 8.38
CA ASP A 461 20.26 14.42 7.18
C ASP A 461 20.84 13.08 6.72
N THR A 462 21.14 12.13 7.61
CA THR A 462 21.84 10.88 7.28
C THR A 462 21.01 9.60 7.38
N ASN A 463 19.77 9.68 7.88
CA ASN A 463 18.94 8.52 8.16
C ASN A 463 17.52 8.67 7.62
N TRP A 464 16.91 7.55 7.28
CA TRP A 464 15.45 7.45 7.13
C TRP A 464 14.84 7.45 8.54
N THR A 465 13.99 8.44 8.82
CA THR A 465 13.41 8.67 10.15
C THR A 465 11.97 8.21 10.23
N ARG A 466 11.66 7.37 11.22
CA ARG A 466 10.35 6.76 11.39
C ARG A 466 9.86 6.89 12.83
N PHE A 467 8.57 7.17 13.00
CA PHE A 467 7.89 6.96 14.27
C PHE A 467 6.84 5.89 14.06
N PHE A 468 6.52 5.14 15.10
CA PHE A 468 5.37 4.25 15.09
C PHE A 468 4.65 4.34 16.42
N ASP A 469 3.34 4.17 16.42
CA ASP A 469 2.56 3.91 17.61
C ASP A 469 2.08 2.45 17.59
N SER A 470 1.99 1.86 18.77
CA SER A 470 1.27 0.59 18.89
C SER A 470 0.48 0.53 20.18
N ASN A 471 -0.72 -0.02 20.06
CA ASN A 471 -1.77 -0.02 21.09
C ASN A 471 -2.64 -1.28 20.99
N THR A 472 -2.07 -2.31 20.40
CA THR A 472 -2.68 -3.60 20.16
C THR A 472 -2.65 -4.45 21.45
N LEU A 473 -3.61 -5.36 21.59
CA LEU A 473 -3.68 -6.29 22.72
C LEU A 473 -2.43 -7.17 22.81
N VAL A 474 -1.89 -7.61 21.69
CA VAL A 474 -0.66 -8.41 21.55
C VAL A 474 0.53 -7.63 22.11
N ASP A 475 0.63 -6.33 21.83
CA ASP A 475 1.63 -5.47 22.47
C ASP A 475 1.39 -5.29 23.97
N VAL A 476 0.14 -5.12 24.39
CA VAL A 476 -0.19 -5.03 25.83
C VAL A 476 0.21 -6.32 26.57
N LEU A 477 -0.02 -7.48 25.94
CA LEU A 477 0.34 -8.79 26.48
C LEU A 477 1.86 -9.02 26.52
N ALA A 478 2.61 -8.39 25.62
CA ALA A 478 4.07 -8.36 25.62
C ALA A 478 4.68 -7.37 26.64
N GLY A 479 3.84 -6.67 27.43
CA GLY A 479 4.27 -5.68 28.42
C GLY A 479 4.32 -4.25 27.88
N GLY A 480 3.81 -4.01 26.68
CA GLY A 480 3.48 -2.69 26.17
C GLY A 480 2.39 -2.04 27.04
N GLY A 481 2.56 -0.77 27.39
CA GLY A 481 1.50 -0.03 28.09
C GLY A 481 0.27 0.20 27.20
N ALA A 482 -0.84 0.61 27.80
CA ALA A 482 -2.00 1.11 27.06
C ALA A 482 -1.64 2.44 26.39
N TYR A 483 -1.29 2.42 25.10
CA TYR A 483 -0.87 3.63 24.40
C TYR A 483 -1.97 4.19 23.48
N GLN A 484 -1.97 5.50 23.32
CA GLN A 484 -2.96 6.24 22.55
C GLN A 484 -2.53 6.31 21.08
N PRO A 485 -3.46 6.27 20.12
CA PRO A 485 -3.16 6.58 18.72
C PRO A 485 -2.45 7.94 18.61
N MET A 486 -1.50 8.04 17.69
CA MET A 486 -0.80 9.28 17.38
C MET A 486 -1.81 10.36 16.98
N SER A 487 -1.76 11.52 17.62
CA SER A 487 -2.68 12.62 17.34
C SER A 487 -2.27 13.40 16.07
N GLY A 488 -3.23 14.08 15.44
CA GLY A 488 -2.94 14.99 14.34
C GLY A 488 -1.89 16.06 14.69
N GLU A 489 -1.88 16.53 15.94
CA GLU A 489 -0.89 17.50 16.45
C GLU A 489 0.52 16.90 16.50
N ALA A 490 0.68 15.69 17.04
CA ALA A 490 1.98 15.02 17.09
C ALA A 490 2.53 14.75 15.69
N ILE A 491 1.68 14.27 14.76
CA ILE A 491 2.04 14.08 13.35
C ILE A 491 2.48 15.41 12.75
N HIS A 492 1.74 16.50 13.01
CA HIS A 492 2.11 17.81 12.48
C HIS A 492 3.46 18.30 13.00
N GLU A 493 3.78 18.09 14.28
CA GLU A 493 5.11 18.39 14.82
C GLU A 493 6.21 17.56 14.14
N MET A 494 5.99 16.26 13.90
CA MET A 494 6.92 15.42 13.13
C MET A 494 7.14 15.99 11.72
N MET A 495 6.07 16.45 11.07
CA MET A 495 6.18 17.09 9.76
C MET A 495 7.04 18.36 9.80
N ARG A 496 6.89 19.18 10.84
CA ARG A 496 7.72 20.37 11.05
C ARG A 496 9.21 20.03 11.18
N CYS A 497 9.56 18.88 11.76
CA CYS A 497 10.96 18.45 11.93
C CYS A 497 11.61 17.85 10.68
N GLY A 498 10.81 17.41 9.71
CA GLY A 498 11.32 16.72 8.53
C GLY A 498 11.25 15.18 8.63
N THR A 499 10.44 14.63 9.53
CA THR A 499 10.27 13.17 9.65
C THR A 499 9.78 12.55 8.35
N ASN A 500 10.38 11.44 7.94
CA ASN A 500 10.06 10.76 6.68
C ASN A 500 8.75 9.97 6.77
N ALA A 501 8.56 9.18 7.83
CA ALA A 501 7.42 8.27 7.93
C ALA A 501 6.86 8.16 9.37
N PRO A 502 5.92 9.02 9.78
CA PRO A 502 5.04 8.77 10.93
C PRO A 502 4.09 7.60 10.66
N GLY A 503 4.43 6.40 11.12
CA GLY A 503 3.64 5.17 10.97
C GLY A 503 2.46 5.16 11.95
N LEU A 504 1.25 5.35 11.43
CA LEU A 504 0.03 5.37 12.23
C LEU A 504 -0.54 3.97 12.44
N ASN A 505 -1.10 3.74 13.62
CA ASN A 505 -2.15 2.76 13.88
C ASN A 505 -3.55 3.39 13.77
N PHE A 506 -4.51 2.56 13.38
CA PHE A 506 -5.92 2.86 13.22
C PHE A 506 -6.20 4.08 12.33
N VAL A 507 -5.58 4.11 11.14
CA VAL A 507 -5.83 5.21 10.20
C VAL A 507 -7.34 5.38 9.98
N ASP A 508 -7.81 6.60 10.21
CA ASP A 508 -9.22 6.94 10.16
C ASP A 508 -9.42 8.20 9.31
N PRO A 509 -10.06 8.11 8.14
CA PRO A 509 -10.31 9.26 7.27
C PRO A 509 -11.21 10.34 7.91
N GLN A 510 -11.82 10.04 9.05
CA GLN A 510 -12.67 10.97 9.78
C GLN A 510 -11.97 11.60 10.99
N SER A 511 -10.77 11.12 11.35
CA SER A 511 -9.95 11.70 12.42
C SER A 511 -9.09 12.86 11.92
N ASP A 512 -8.39 13.52 12.84
CA ASP A 512 -7.44 14.59 12.54
C ASP A 512 -6.06 14.07 12.09
N GLN A 513 -5.80 12.75 12.16
CA GLN A 513 -4.50 12.15 11.90
C GLN A 513 -3.98 12.45 10.49
N LEU A 514 -4.78 12.16 9.46
CA LEU A 514 -4.41 12.46 8.06
C LEU A 514 -4.22 13.96 7.81
N GLY A 515 -4.97 14.80 8.54
CA GLY A 515 -4.80 16.25 8.53
C GLY A 515 -3.44 16.70 9.10
N GLY A 516 -2.87 15.96 10.05
CA GLY A 516 -1.56 16.22 10.64
C GLY A 516 -0.40 16.19 9.64
N PHE A 517 -0.47 15.31 8.62
CA PHE A 517 0.53 15.24 7.55
C PHE A 517 0.52 16.47 6.63
N VAL A 518 -0.57 17.23 6.60
CA VAL A 518 -0.62 18.47 5.83
C VAL A 518 0.24 19.49 6.58
N TRP A 519 1.36 19.88 6.00
CA TRP A 519 2.22 20.98 6.48
C TRP A 519 2.08 22.25 5.63
N SER A 520 1.61 22.09 4.38
CA SER A 520 1.53 23.15 3.38
C SER A 520 0.22 23.94 3.49
N TRP A 521 -0.90 23.42 2.97
CA TRP A 521 -2.14 24.17 2.75
C TRP A 521 -2.94 24.47 4.02
N SER A 522 -3.66 25.60 3.99
CA SER A 522 -4.70 25.90 4.99
C SER A 522 -5.86 24.93 4.83
N TYR A 523 -6.61 24.65 5.91
CA TYR A 523 -7.81 23.82 5.80
C TYR A 523 -8.78 24.38 4.75
N GLY A 524 -9.28 23.52 3.85
CA GLY A 524 -10.12 23.91 2.72
C GLY A 524 -9.36 24.32 1.44
N GLN A 525 -8.04 24.49 1.52
CA GLN A 525 -7.15 24.80 0.39
C GLN A 525 -6.34 23.56 -0.03
N PRO A 526 -5.88 23.46 -1.28
CA PRO A 526 -6.24 24.36 -2.38
C PRO A 526 -7.73 24.22 -2.74
N LEU A 527 -8.29 25.30 -3.30
CA LEU A 527 -9.65 25.30 -3.83
C LEU A 527 -9.77 24.25 -4.96
N SER A 528 -10.97 23.72 -5.17
CA SER A 528 -11.24 22.70 -6.20
C SER A 528 -11.16 23.23 -7.64
N SER A 529 -11.20 24.55 -7.84
CA SER A 529 -11.06 25.20 -9.15
C SER A 529 -10.18 26.44 -9.03
N PRO A 530 -8.87 26.29 -8.80
CA PRO A 530 -7.96 27.41 -8.57
C PRO A 530 -7.50 28.01 -9.91
N THR A 531 -8.40 28.42 -10.79
CA THR A 531 -7.95 28.98 -12.09
C THR A 531 -7.23 30.31 -11.85
N GLN A 532 -6.00 30.41 -12.36
CA GLN A 532 -5.17 31.62 -12.31
C GLN A 532 -4.78 32.12 -10.91
N GLN A 533 -4.65 31.21 -9.96
CA GLN A 533 -4.23 31.54 -8.60
C GLN A 533 -2.74 31.26 -8.38
N CYS A 534 -2.16 32.07 -7.51
CA CYS A 534 -0.78 31.98 -7.07
C CYS A 534 -0.75 31.69 -5.57
N ALA A 535 0.20 30.88 -5.12
CA ALA A 535 0.26 30.46 -3.73
C ALA A 535 0.93 31.53 -2.87
N VAL A 536 0.34 31.77 -1.70
CA VAL A 536 0.87 32.65 -0.67
C VAL A 536 1.13 31.86 0.58
N HIS A 537 2.26 32.11 1.21
CA HIS A 537 2.55 31.64 2.56
C HIS A 537 1.99 32.63 3.57
N ASN A 538 0.90 32.28 4.24
CA ASN A 538 0.15 33.18 5.13
C ASN A 538 0.79 33.32 6.53
N GLY A 539 0.17 34.13 7.40
CA GLY A 539 0.68 34.37 8.77
C GLY A 539 0.83 33.12 9.65
N SER A 540 0.02 32.08 9.44
CA SER A 540 0.17 30.80 10.17
C SER A 540 1.23 29.87 9.57
N GLY A 541 1.85 30.27 8.45
CA GLY A 541 2.80 29.46 7.71
C GLY A 541 2.14 28.39 6.83
N ARG A 542 0.87 28.60 6.47
CA ARG A 542 0.10 27.74 5.59
C ARG A 542 -0.08 28.37 4.20
N PHE A 543 -0.26 27.54 3.19
CA PHE A 543 -0.45 27.96 1.81
C PHE A 543 -1.91 28.36 1.61
N GLN A 544 -2.12 29.43 0.85
CA GLN A 544 -3.42 29.92 0.42
C GLN A 544 -3.34 30.35 -1.04
N ALA A 545 -4.40 30.07 -1.79
CA ALA A 545 -4.50 30.52 -3.16
C ALA A 545 -4.98 31.97 -3.22
N GLU A 546 -4.29 32.81 -3.99
CA GLU A 546 -4.55 34.24 -4.11
C GLU A 546 -4.48 34.71 -5.56
N SER A 547 -5.10 35.86 -5.84
CA SER A 547 -4.97 36.51 -7.15
C SER A 547 -3.54 36.97 -7.38
N CYS A 548 -2.89 36.50 -8.45
CA CYS A 548 -1.49 36.76 -8.76
C CYS A 548 -1.10 38.26 -8.90
N GLY A 549 -2.09 39.14 -9.02
CA GLY A 549 -1.90 40.59 -9.16
C GLY A 549 -1.73 41.37 -7.85
N GLN A 550 -1.81 40.71 -6.69
CA GLN A 550 -1.57 41.35 -5.39
C GLN A 550 -0.09 41.71 -5.20
N ASN A 551 0.18 42.81 -4.49
CA ASN A 551 1.55 43.21 -4.15
C ASN A 551 1.95 42.63 -2.79
N MET A 552 2.96 41.76 -2.78
CA MET A 552 3.57 41.25 -1.54
C MET A 552 5.04 40.91 -1.77
N PRO A 553 5.84 40.75 -0.69
CA PRO A 553 7.21 40.26 -0.79
C PRO A 553 7.27 38.80 -1.29
N TYR A 554 8.45 38.35 -1.69
CA TYR A 554 8.68 37.02 -2.26
C TYR A 554 9.50 36.14 -1.30
N ALA A 555 9.18 34.84 -1.26
CA ALA A 555 10.01 33.84 -0.61
C ALA A 555 11.21 33.50 -1.50
N CYS A 556 12.42 33.78 -1.01
CA CYS A 556 13.65 33.56 -1.74
C CYS A 556 14.48 32.48 -1.03
N GLN A 557 14.97 31.50 -1.78
CA GLN A 557 15.83 30.44 -1.24
C GLN A 557 17.25 30.60 -1.79
N GLY A 558 18.19 30.85 -0.88
CA GLY A 558 19.61 30.98 -1.12
C GLY A 558 20.42 29.82 -0.51
N PRO A 559 21.75 29.80 -0.73
CA PRO A 559 22.64 28.77 -0.16
C PRO A 559 22.75 28.84 1.36
N ASP A 560 22.46 29.99 1.96
CA ASP A 560 22.46 30.26 3.40
C ASP A 560 21.07 30.14 4.06
N GLY A 561 20.04 29.79 3.29
CA GLY A 561 18.69 29.51 3.80
C GLY A 561 17.58 30.31 3.12
N TRP A 562 16.47 30.45 3.83
CA TRP A 562 15.29 31.19 3.38
C TRP A 562 15.40 32.67 3.73
N HIS A 563 15.03 33.51 2.77
CA HIS A 563 15.02 34.97 2.87
C HIS A 563 13.69 35.53 2.36
N VAL A 564 13.41 36.77 2.71
CA VAL A 564 12.32 37.57 2.13
C VAL A 564 12.91 38.69 1.30
N SER A 565 12.36 38.92 0.11
CA SER A 565 12.78 40.03 -0.75
C SER A 565 12.66 41.39 -0.04
N SER A 566 13.58 42.31 -0.35
CA SER A 566 13.59 43.68 0.19
C SER A 566 12.40 44.56 -0.27
N GLY A 567 11.73 44.19 -1.36
CA GLY A 567 10.56 44.87 -1.90
C GLY A 567 9.35 43.95 -2.08
N SER A 568 8.22 44.53 -2.46
CA SER A 568 6.98 43.81 -2.79
C SER A 568 6.57 44.02 -4.24
N GLY A 569 5.82 43.08 -4.81
CA GLY A 569 5.23 43.22 -6.14
C GLY A 569 4.30 42.08 -6.49
N GLN A 570 3.86 42.06 -7.75
CA GLN A 570 3.02 41.01 -8.31
C GLN A 570 3.81 39.72 -8.52
N PHE A 571 3.12 38.59 -8.53
CA PHE A 571 3.74 37.27 -8.61
C PHE A 571 4.84 37.15 -9.69
N GLY A 572 4.56 37.63 -10.91
CA GLY A 572 5.49 37.54 -12.04
C GLY A 572 6.81 38.31 -11.87
N GLY A 573 6.92 39.18 -10.84
CA GLY A 573 8.15 39.87 -10.48
C GLY A 573 9.09 39.07 -9.59
N GLY A 574 8.71 37.87 -9.12
CA GLY A 574 9.44 37.15 -8.08
C GLY A 574 10.89 36.81 -8.43
N THR A 575 11.17 36.42 -9.68
CA THR A 575 12.55 36.15 -10.13
C THR A 575 13.46 37.36 -9.96
N VAL A 576 12.96 38.56 -10.28
CA VAL A 576 13.72 39.81 -10.10
C VAL A 576 13.76 40.22 -8.62
N GLY A 577 12.65 40.04 -7.91
CA GLY A 577 12.54 40.38 -6.49
C GLY A 577 13.49 39.60 -5.58
N CYS A 578 13.92 38.40 -6.00
CA CYS A 578 14.86 37.57 -5.25
C CYS A 578 16.34 37.77 -5.62
N ILE A 579 16.68 38.66 -6.57
CA ILE A 579 18.08 38.95 -6.89
C ILE A 579 18.81 39.42 -5.62
N GLY A 580 19.94 38.78 -5.31
CA GLY A 580 20.72 39.04 -4.10
C GLY A 580 20.28 38.26 -2.86
N HIS A 581 19.14 37.57 -2.91
CA HIS A 581 18.59 36.75 -1.82
C HIS A 581 18.35 35.28 -2.22
N GLY A 582 18.78 34.88 -3.43
CA GLY A 582 18.63 33.54 -3.97
C GLY A 582 17.59 33.45 -5.09
N SER A 583 16.87 32.33 -5.15
CA SER A 583 15.84 32.08 -6.18
C SER A 583 14.44 32.20 -5.60
N PHE A 584 13.50 32.72 -6.39
CA PHE A 584 12.08 32.70 -6.02
C PHE A 584 11.60 31.24 -5.95
N ALA A 585 11.15 30.80 -4.76
CA ALA A 585 10.96 29.39 -4.45
C ALA A 585 9.70 29.11 -3.61
N VAL A 586 9.41 27.81 -3.41
CA VAL A 586 8.35 27.30 -2.54
C VAL A 586 8.92 26.22 -1.61
N PRO A 587 8.62 26.23 -0.29
CA PRO A 587 9.01 25.14 0.59
C PRO A 587 8.48 23.81 0.09
N ARG A 588 9.31 22.78 0.08
CA ARG A 588 9.01 21.46 -0.48
C ARG A 588 8.72 20.40 0.60
N ASN A 589 9.04 20.68 1.86
CA ASN A 589 8.71 19.86 3.03
C ASN A 589 8.40 20.74 4.27
N GLY A 590 7.92 20.12 5.34
CA GLY A 590 7.52 20.80 6.57
C GLY A 590 8.67 21.50 7.30
N TYR A 591 9.90 20.97 7.20
CA TYR A 591 11.09 21.62 7.77
C TYR A 591 11.43 22.94 7.06
N GLN A 592 11.48 22.92 5.73
CA GLN A 592 11.65 24.14 4.93
C GLN A 592 10.51 25.14 5.17
N ASN A 593 9.29 24.65 5.41
CA ASN A 593 8.15 25.51 5.74
C ASN A 593 8.38 26.29 7.05
N GLU A 594 8.95 25.65 8.07
CA GLU A 594 9.33 26.32 9.33
C GLU A 594 10.50 27.28 9.16
N GLN A 595 11.48 26.95 8.32
CA GLN A 595 12.56 27.89 7.99
C GLN A 595 12.02 29.16 7.31
N LEU A 596 11.07 29.04 6.38
CA LEU A 596 10.42 30.20 5.78
C LEU A 596 9.61 31.01 6.81
N LYS A 597 8.93 30.36 7.76
CA LYS A 597 8.26 31.07 8.87
C LYS A 597 9.25 31.92 9.67
N ALA A 598 10.43 31.37 9.97
CA ALA A 598 11.49 32.10 10.68
C ALA A 598 12.00 33.30 9.86
N ALA A 599 12.26 33.12 8.56
CA ALA A 599 12.70 34.19 7.66
C ALA A 599 11.68 35.35 7.59
N LYS A 600 10.38 35.03 7.50
CA LYS A 600 9.31 36.02 7.54
C LYS A 600 9.24 36.78 8.86
N ALA A 601 9.38 36.07 9.98
CA ALA A 601 9.39 36.69 11.30
C ALA A 601 10.58 37.67 11.45
N GLN A 602 11.76 37.31 10.96
CA GLN A 602 12.94 38.19 10.94
C GLN A 602 12.73 39.43 10.06
N ALA A 603 12.05 39.26 8.92
CA ALA A 603 11.72 40.36 8.00
C ALA A 603 10.50 41.19 8.45
N GLY A 604 9.80 40.80 9.52
CA GLY A 604 8.61 41.49 10.01
C GLY A 604 7.42 41.45 9.03
N VAL A 605 7.31 40.39 8.23
CA VAL A 605 6.23 40.23 7.24
C VAL A 605 5.35 39.02 7.57
N GLU A 606 4.05 39.13 7.29
CA GLU A 606 3.12 38.01 7.53
C GLU A 606 2.97 37.10 6.30
N ARG A 607 3.01 37.70 5.11
CA ARG A 607 2.64 37.06 3.85
C ARG A 607 3.73 37.26 2.79
N VAL A 608 4.04 36.18 2.07
CA VAL A 608 4.95 36.22 0.92
C VAL A 608 4.42 35.36 -0.21
N TRP A 609 4.72 35.75 -1.45
CA TRP A 609 4.54 34.89 -2.60
C TRP A 609 5.42 33.64 -2.48
N LEU A 610 4.88 32.50 -2.89
CA LEU A 610 5.60 31.25 -3.11
C LEU A 610 5.69 31.01 -4.60
N ALA A 611 6.81 30.50 -5.13
CA ALA A 611 6.92 30.14 -6.55
C ALA A 611 6.12 28.87 -6.88
N TYR A 612 4.80 28.96 -6.77
CA TYR A 612 3.86 27.86 -6.88
C TYR A 612 2.51 28.38 -7.40
N THR A 613 2.06 27.82 -8.52
CA THR A 613 0.88 28.33 -9.23
C THR A 613 -0.05 27.20 -9.63
N ALA A 614 -1.32 27.53 -9.76
CA ALA A 614 -2.33 26.61 -10.23
C ALA A 614 -2.36 26.54 -11.76
N GLY A 615 -2.33 25.31 -12.28
CA GLY A 615 -2.65 24.98 -13.65
C GLY A 615 -4.17 24.99 -13.90
N ASN A 616 -4.53 24.97 -15.18
CA ASN A 616 -5.93 24.92 -15.63
C ASN A 616 -6.59 23.55 -15.39
N ASP A 617 -5.79 22.54 -15.05
CA ASP A 617 -6.21 21.18 -14.68
C ASP A 617 -6.45 21.02 -13.17
N GLY A 618 -6.32 22.10 -12.39
CA GLY A 618 -6.46 22.09 -10.94
C GLY A 618 -5.23 21.59 -10.18
N ASN A 619 -4.16 21.23 -10.89
CA ASN A 619 -2.89 20.83 -10.30
C ASN A 619 -2.02 22.04 -10.04
N TRP A 620 -1.18 21.98 -9.00
CA TRP A 620 -0.27 23.06 -8.69
C TRP A 620 1.16 22.65 -9.02
N SER A 621 1.92 23.55 -9.63
CA SER A 621 3.29 23.33 -10.08
C SER A 621 4.23 24.39 -9.55
N ALA A 622 5.43 23.96 -9.11
CA ALA A 622 6.49 24.88 -8.73
C ALA A 622 7.00 25.63 -9.98
N GLY A 623 7.11 26.95 -9.88
CA GLY A 623 7.49 27.79 -11.02
C GLY A 623 7.29 29.28 -10.75
N THR A 624 7.97 30.09 -11.57
CA THR A 624 7.98 31.55 -11.43
C THR A 624 7.07 32.27 -12.42
N ALA A 625 6.52 31.54 -13.41
CA ALA A 625 5.59 32.09 -14.37
C ALA A 625 4.17 32.16 -13.79
N ALA A 626 3.50 33.30 -13.94
CA ALA A 626 2.08 33.40 -13.62
C ALA A 626 1.26 32.53 -14.60
N PRO A 627 0.12 31.95 -14.16
CA PRO A 627 -0.76 31.20 -15.05
C PRO A 627 -1.19 32.06 -16.24
N ALA A 628 -1.15 31.49 -17.46
CA ALA A 628 -1.64 32.18 -18.65
C ALA A 628 -3.12 32.54 -18.48
N ALA A 629 -3.52 33.71 -18.98
CA ALA A 629 -4.94 34.05 -19.04
C ALA A 629 -5.69 33.03 -19.90
N PRO A 630 -6.90 32.58 -19.51
CA PRO A 630 -7.72 31.76 -20.40
C PRO A 630 -7.86 32.52 -21.71
N ALA A 631 -7.59 31.85 -22.83
CA ALA A 631 -7.73 32.44 -24.15
C ALA A 631 -9.15 33.01 -24.24
N SER A 632 -9.28 34.34 -24.32
CA SER A 632 -10.56 34.95 -24.58
C SER A 632 -11.05 34.40 -25.90
N THR A 633 -12.21 33.75 -25.94
CA THR A 633 -12.92 33.51 -27.20
C THR A 633 -12.95 34.84 -27.95
N PRO A 634 -12.44 34.92 -29.20
CA PRO A 634 -12.48 36.17 -29.93
C PRO A 634 -13.93 36.62 -30.02
N ALA A 635 -14.20 37.87 -29.63
CA ALA A 635 -15.53 38.45 -29.74
C ALA A 635 -16.03 38.24 -31.17
N PRO A 636 -17.31 37.84 -31.37
CA PRO A 636 -17.85 37.72 -32.72
C PRO A 636 -17.67 39.06 -33.42
N THR A 637 -16.95 39.06 -34.54
CA THR A 637 -16.83 40.24 -35.39
C THR A 637 -18.25 40.63 -35.80
N SER A 638 -18.61 41.89 -35.57
CA SER A 638 -19.88 42.43 -36.05
C SER A 638 -19.95 42.23 -37.57
N PRO A 639 -21.08 41.75 -38.13
CA PRO A 639 -21.19 41.58 -39.57
C PRO A 639 -21.01 42.95 -40.25
N LEU A 640 -20.14 42.98 -41.26
CA LEU A 640 -19.94 44.15 -42.10
C LEU A 640 -21.28 44.54 -42.75
N THR A 641 -21.64 45.81 -42.61
CA THR A 641 -22.78 46.42 -43.31
C THR A 641 -22.54 46.34 -44.83
N PRO A 642 -23.52 45.87 -45.63
CA PRO A 642 -23.35 45.80 -47.08
C PRO A 642 -23.37 47.22 -47.66
N THR A 643 -22.31 47.57 -48.40
CA THR A 643 -22.23 48.77 -49.22
C THR A 643 -23.00 48.60 -50.53
N LEU A 644 -23.57 49.72 -51.00
CA LEU A 644 -24.48 49.88 -52.16
C LEU A 644 -23.97 49.24 -53.48
N PRO A 645 -24.87 48.85 -54.40
CA PRO A 645 -24.50 48.19 -55.65
C PRO A 645 -23.88 49.18 -56.65
N LEU A 646 -22.78 48.77 -57.28
CA LEU A 646 -22.15 49.49 -58.40
C LEU A 646 -22.86 49.19 -59.72
N THR A 647 -23.06 50.24 -60.51
CA THR A 647 -23.63 50.24 -61.87
C THR A 647 -22.70 49.57 -62.91
N PRO A 648 -23.26 48.99 -64.00
CA PRO A 648 -22.50 48.13 -64.92
C PRO A 648 -21.74 48.92 -65.99
N MET A 649 -20.52 48.48 -66.31
CA MET A 649 -19.80 48.88 -67.53
C MET A 649 -19.79 47.74 -68.56
N THR A 650 -19.98 48.11 -69.82
CA THR A 650 -20.07 47.28 -71.03
C THR A 650 -18.71 46.77 -71.53
N PRO A 651 -18.67 45.71 -72.37
CA PRO A 651 -17.47 44.89 -72.61
C PRO A 651 -16.67 45.28 -73.86
N THR A 652 -15.36 45.02 -73.83
CA THR A 652 -14.48 44.94 -75.01
C THR A 652 -13.68 43.64 -75.01
N GLU A 653 -13.98 42.80 -76.02
CA GLU A 653 -13.27 41.71 -76.74
C GLU A 653 -12.08 40.89 -76.18
N PRO A 654 -11.87 39.65 -76.70
CA PRO A 654 -11.38 38.51 -75.94
C PRO A 654 -9.89 38.19 -76.14
N LEU A 655 -9.26 37.62 -75.12
CA LEU A 655 -7.94 36.99 -75.21
C LEU A 655 -8.03 35.47 -75.04
N THR A 656 -7.16 34.80 -75.80
CA THR A 656 -7.04 33.39 -76.17
C THR A 656 -6.89 32.38 -75.02
N PRO A 657 -7.30 31.11 -75.22
CA PRO A 657 -7.22 30.06 -74.20
C PRO A 657 -5.78 29.57 -73.97
N MET A 658 -5.36 29.52 -72.70
CA MET A 658 -4.14 28.83 -72.27
C MET A 658 -4.42 27.34 -72.02
N SER A 659 -3.49 26.50 -72.49
CA SER A 659 -3.50 25.03 -72.42
C SER A 659 -3.55 24.47 -70.99
N PRO A 660 -4.11 23.26 -70.79
CA PRO A 660 -4.20 22.61 -69.47
C PRO A 660 -2.82 22.21 -68.95
N ALA A 661 -2.58 22.47 -67.66
CA ALA A 661 -1.40 22.00 -66.94
C ALA A 661 -1.48 20.49 -66.68
N SER A 662 -0.37 19.79 -66.93
CA SER A 662 -0.19 18.36 -66.70
C SER A 662 -0.28 17.98 -65.21
N PRO A 663 -0.76 16.76 -64.87
CA PRO A 663 -0.83 16.29 -63.50
C PRO A 663 0.56 16.02 -62.89
N LEU A 664 0.69 16.29 -61.60
CA LEU A 664 1.89 16.02 -60.79
C LEU A 664 2.11 14.51 -60.63
N THR A 665 3.35 14.07 -60.82
CA THR A 665 3.82 12.70 -60.60
C THR A 665 3.96 12.38 -59.09
N PRO A 666 3.55 11.19 -58.60
CA PRO A 666 3.76 10.79 -57.21
C PRO A 666 5.22 10.41 -56.93
N SER A 667 5.73 10.83 -55.76
CA SER A 667 7.05 10.45 -55.24
C SER A 667 7.11 8.98 -54.82
N ALA A 668 8.25 8.32 -55.08
CA ALA A 668 8.48 6.90 -54.80
C ALA A 668 8.60 6.57 -53.28
N PRO A 669 8.25 5.34 -52.85
CA PRO A 669 8.35 4.92 -51.45
C PRO A 669 9.80 4.60 -51.02
N LEU A 670 10.09 4.85 -49.74
CA LEU A 670 11.36 4.51 -49.07
C LEU A 670 11.58 2.99 -48.98
N VAL A 671 12.81 2.55 -49.28
CA VAL A 671 13.29 1.16 -49.18
C VAL A 671 13.85 0.90 -47.77
N PRO A 672 13.59 -0.26 -47.12
CA PRO A 672 14.17 -0.60 -45.81
C PRO A 672 15.68 -0.91 -45.87
N ALA A 673 16.41 -0.54 -44.81
CA ALA A 673 17.84 -0.84 -44.65
C ALA A 673 18.10 -2.33 -44.33
N ALA A 674 19.21 -2.86 -44.84
CA ALA A 674 19.66 -4.25 -44.67
C ALA A 674 20.36 -4.51 -43.30
N PRO A 675 20.41 -5.76 -42.81
CA PRO A 675 20.94 -6.10 -41.49
C PRO A 675 22.49 -6.12 -41.41
N VAL A 676 23.01 -5.83 -40.22
CA VAL A 676 24.45 -5.78 -39.88
C VAL A 676 25.00 -7.17 -39.51
N PRO A 677 26.18 -7.61 -39.99
CA PRO A 677 26.81 -8.88 -39.61
C PRO A 677 27.67 -8.78 -38.32
N PRO A 678 27.95 -9.92 -37.63
CA PRO A 678 28.59 -9.94 -36.31
C PRO A 678 30.12 -9.76 -36.36
N ALA A 679 30.69 -9.21 -35.28
CA ALA A 679 32.12 -8.97 -35.10
C ALA A 679 32.90 -10.23 -34.66
N LEU A 680 34.11 -10.40 -35.20
CA LEU A 680 35.09 -11.46 -34.89
C LEU A 680 36.02 -11.08 -33.71
N PRO A 681 36.63 -12.06 -33.00
CA PRO A 681 37.44 -11.83 -31.80
C PRO A 681 38.89 -11.41 -32.11
N PRO A 682 39.62 -10.79 -31.15
CA PRO A 682 40.97 -10.27 -31.39
C PRO A 682 42.05 -11.35 -31.29
N MET A 683 42.97 -11.38 -32.26
CA MET A 683 44.22 -12.17 -32.24
C MET A 683 45.38 -11.37 -31.64
N LEU A 684 46.21 -12.11 -30.88
CA LEU A 684 47.51 -11.74 -30.32
C LEU A 684 48.45 -11.09 -31.35
N MET A 685 49.13 -10.01 -30.95
CA MET A 685 50.41 -9.60 -31.53
C MET A 685 51.57 -10.05 -30.64
N THR A 686 52.45 -10.84 -31.22
CA THR A 686 53.77 -11.22 -30.72
C THR A 686 54.81 -10.15 -31.11
N GLN A 687 55.80 -9.91 -30.24
CA GLN A 687 57.05 -9.22 -30.56
C GLN A 687 58.24 -10.11 -30.10
N PRO A 688 59.40 -10.08 -30.78
CA PRO A 688 60.41 -11.15 -30.66
C PRO A 688 61.66 -10.77 -29.81
N GLY A 689 62.14 -11.76 -29.04
CA GLY A 689 63.57 -12.16 -28.99
C GLY A 689 64.57 -11.48 -28.01
N ALA A 690 64.69 -12.06 -26.80
CA ALA A 690 65.87 -12.45 -25.98
C ALA A 690 67.23 -11.65 -26.02
N PRO A 691 68.01 -11.61 -24.91
CA PRO A 691 68.77 -12.80 -24.50
C PRO A 691 68.87 -13.11 -22.97
N LEU A 692 68.97 -14.42 -22.74
CA LEU A 692 69.55 -15.23 -21.64
C LEU A 692 70.24 -14.54 -20.44
N THR A 693 69.92 -15.00 -19.22
CA THR A 693 70.87 -15.64 -18.27
C THR A 693 70.19 -16.14 -16.97
N GLY A 694 70.54 -17.38 -16.59
CA GLY A 694 70.67 -17.97 -15.22
C GLY A 694 69.42 -18.12 -14.32
N ARG A 695 68.92 -19.32 -13.99
CA ARG A 695 69.39 -20.43 -13.13
C ARG A 695 68.90 -20.37 -11.66
N VAL A 696 68.23 -21.48 -11.26
CA VAL A 696 68.08 -22.10 -9.92
C VAL A 696 67.21 -21.40 -8.85
N SER A 697 66.02 -21.94 -8.56
CA SER A 697 65.72 -22.87 -7.44
C SER A 697 64.20 -22.95 -7.24
#